data_AF-A0A6A0IFZ3-F1
#
_entry.id   AF-A0A6A0IFZ3-F1
#
_cell.length_a   1.000
_cell.length_b   1.000
_cell.length_c   1.000
_cell.angle_alpha   90.00
_cell.angle_beta   90.00
_cell.angle_gamma   90.00
#
_symmetry.space_group_name_H-M   'P 1'
#
loop_
_entity.id
_entity.type
_entity.pdbx_description
1 polymer ?
#
loop_
_entity_poly.entity_id
_entity_poly.type
_entity_poly.pdbx_seq_one_letter_code
_entity_poly.pdbx_strand_id
1 'polypeptide(L)'
;MIGPGATRPAVRPSNGRIALLLFLVSWVGFNANLRTTAGYDGLAASLIPFGLWHGDGLYLDAVGGTLPPEVGYSIVRSRTGHWVSLYPVVTPLLVSPLYLPTLFLEGFRPDDPVTGRVVRSLMEKLSASTLAALSVAVVFLLLRRRASPRLATFLALAYAFGTSTWSVSSQQLQQHAAAQLLLALCLLLVTGEGQLRLAGLGFLGLLSGLLTANRPQDVFFSAALAWIVLRRHGRRSWPFLLGAGLVAAALVAYNVTHFSGVTGGYGDYRLPDGGRLEPSFPSLTAVAGLLFSNRGVFTFSPILLLLLLRPRAIAGPVRENAILAGGWVSCVLFFAAYPGWSGGYTYGPRYLADGLPLLFLFLAGPAASVRSVAGRTLLGVSVLFAVSLQAIGAFCYPGGDSGNERHGSWTVSRSSPVLAFSAGLQPLHFLPLVAPSLPMARALAPEEGRGALRFAEPPPASVPADARPDVRVAVTNRGKGRWSSFGGWFGEGAVKLAAWWTTGDGSPTPGSVPTEAWIASSLLPGETAVTTIRPRAPAAAGSYRLRLGIVQVGNPSAGGPGAEGPGVLEAPIQVSPAALGSGPRVIWGGVDGPSEIVAGRRARYRVRLRNGSTTPWTDQVHLSYHWRSADGVELHREGGRANLVPMSEEGGFGLYLIEVVADVPAGTYRLELDLVEEGVAWFAARGGAPLALDVAVREAGPSVTFAPLPPGAFRAELEAPDVPASMRPGLTIETPVRVRNLSPVPFPADGRIDGGLRVNVTYRWLDAGGSVVVPDGARTALPSPLAPGEAVTVPALLVAPETPGEYELEIDLVQEGVEWFGIRGSRTLRRRVAVD
;
A
#
# COMPACT_ATOMS: atom_id res chain seq x y z
N MET A 1 33.86 6.62 -44.93
CA MET A 1 35.14 7.17 -44.44
C MET A 1 34.90 8.61 -44.02
N ILE A 2 35.07 8.93 -42.74
CA ILE A 2 35.05 10.29 -42.18
C ILE A 2 36.30 10.37 -41.29
N GLY A 3 37.15 11.39 -41.49
CA GLY A 3 38.52 11.47 -40.99
C GLY A 3 38.68 11.66 -39.47
N PRO A 4 39.89 11.45 -38.94
CA PRO A 4 40.19 11.53 -37.52
C PRO A 4 40.43 12.99 -37.12
N GLY A 5 39.45 13.61 -36.45
CA GLY A 5 39.59 15.00 -36.00
C GLY A 5 38.31 15.61 -35.43
N ALA A 6 37.54 14.87 -34.62
CA ALA A 6 36.45 15.45 -33.86
C ALA A 6 36.85 15.54 -32.39
N THR A 7 37.16 16.76 -31.95
CA THR A 7 37.29 17.14 -30.55
C THR A 7 36.05 16.70 -29.76
N ARG A 8 36.28 16.20 -28.54
CA ARG A 8 35.22 15.78 -27.59
C ARG A 8 34.10 16.83 -27.57
N PRO A 9 32.81 16.48 -27.76
CA PRO A 9 31.75 17.44 -27.54
C PRO A 9 31.62 17.64 -26.03
N ALA A 10 32.36 18.62 -25.48
CA ALA A 10 31.99 19.25 -24.23
C ALA A 10 30.51 19.65 -24.33
N VAL A 11 29.76 19.52 -23.23
CA VAL A 11 28.39 20.01 -23.16
C VAL A 11 28.40 21.46 -23.65
N ARG A 12 27.80 21.71 -24.83
CA ARG A 12 27.74 23.08 -25.36
C ARG A 12 27.15 23.97 -24.27
N PRO A 13 27.72 25.16 -23.96
CA PRO A 13 27.23 26.02 -22.88
C PRO A 13 25.72 26.28 -22.92
N SER A 14 25.13 26.27 -24.13
CA SER A 14 23.68 26.37 -24.35
C SER A 14 22.87 25.20 -23.76
N ASN A 15 23.36 23.96 -23.81
CA ASN A 15 22.67 22.81 -23.22
C ASN A 15 22.63 22.92 -21.69
N GLY A 16 23.72 23.39 -21.05
CA GLY A 16 23.75 23.60 -19.60
C GLY A 16 22.71 24.63 -19.14
N ARG A 17 22.58 25.73 -19.87
CA ARG A 17 21.55 26.76 -19.60
C ARG A 17 20.12 26.22 -19.77
N ILE A 18 19.86 25.43 -20.81
CA ILE A 18 18.54 24.81 -21.01
C ILE A 18 18.23 23.80 -19.90
N ALA A 19 19.21 22.99 -19.49
CA ALA A 19 19.04 22.04 -18.38
C ALA A 19 18.70 22.76 -17.06
N LEU A 20 19.39 23.87 -16.77
CA LEU A 20 19.07 24.71 -15.61
C LEU A 20 17.68 25.33 -15.70
N LEU A 21 17.29 25.84 -16.86
CA LEU A 21 15.95 26.39 -17.06
C LEU A 21 14.87 25.32 -16.89
N LEU A 22 15.09 24.11 -17.41
CA LEU A 22 14.18 22.98 -17.23
C LEU A 22 14.08 22.57 -15.75
N PHE A 23 15.20 22.54 -15.03
CA PHE A 23 15.18 22.35 -13.58
C PHE A 23 14.28 23.39 -12.89
N LEU A 24 14.49 24.69 -13.17
CA LEU A 24 13.73 25.76 -12.53
C LEU A 24 12.23 25.70 -12.88
N VAL A 25 11.89 25.53 -14.16
CA VAL A 25 10.50 25.44 -14.62
C VAL A 25 9.80 24.23 -14.03
N SER A 26 10.46 23.07 -14.01
CA SER A 26 9.90 21.87 -13.39
C SER A 26 9.76 22.03 -11.88
N TRP A 27 10.75 22.60 -11.20
CA TRP A 27 10.69 22.83 -9.76
C TRP A 27 9.54 23.76 -9.37
N VAL A 28 9.34 24.87 -10.10
CA VAL A 28 8.20 25.77 -9.91
C VAL A 28 6.88 25.04 -10.19
N GLY A 29 6.77 24.32 -11.31
CA GLY A 29 5.57 23.57 -11.66
C GLY A 29 5.21 22.46 -10.68
N PHE A 30 6.22 21.78 -10.11
CA PHE A 30 6.04 20.74 -9.11
C PHE A 30 5.55 21.28 -7.76
N ASN A 31 5.88 22.53 -7.44
CA ASN A 31 5.46 23.21 -6.20
C ASN A 31 4.25 24.15 -6.37
N ALA A 32 3.71 24.28 -7.59
CA ALA A 32 2.58 25.18 -7.88
C ALA A 32 1.29 24.82 -7.11
N ASN A 33 1.19 23.60 -6.58
CA ASN A 33 0.06 23.16 -5.76
C ASN A 33 0.17 23.56 -4.28
N LEU A 34 1.32 24.10 -3.83
CA LEU A 34 1.56 24.57 -2.46
C LEU A 34 1.12 23.57 -1.38
N ARG A 35 1.30 22.27 -1.64
CA ARG A 35 0.85 21.21 -0.73
C ARG A 35 1.77 20.01 -0.73
N THR A 36 1.53 19.14 0.26
CA THR A 36 2.10 17.79 0.31
C THR A 36 0.99 16.78 0.09
N THR A 37 1.30 15.70 -0.63
CA THR A 37 0.47 14.49 -0.59
C THR A 37 0.89 13.71 0.67
N ALA A 38 0.30 14.06 1.81
CA ALA A 38 0.65 13.46 3.09
C ALA A 38 0.27 11.97 3.12
N GLY A 39 1.28 11.11 3.15
CA GLY A 39 1.17 9.66 3.41
C GLY A 39 2.29 9.22 4.34
N TYR A 40 2.18 8.06 4.99
CA TYR A 40 3.22 7.63 5.94
C TYR A 40 4.47 7.04 5.26
N ASP A 41 4.40 6.68 3.98
CA ASP A 41 5.52 6.08 3.22
C ASP A 41 6.79 6.96 3.21
N GLY A 42 6.64 8.29 3.10
CA GLY A 42 7.76 9.25 3.08
C GLY A 42 8.14 9.80 4.46
N LEU A 43 7.42 9.42 5.52
CA LEU A 43 7.58 10.04 6.84
C LEU A 43 9.00 9.85 7.39
N ALA A 44 9.49 8.61 7.40
CA ALA A 44 10.84 8.29 7.86
C ALA A 44 11.90 9.06 7.05
N ALA A 45 11.75 9.11 5.72
CA ALA A 45 12.67 9.82 4.84
C ALA A 45 12.65 11.35 5.04
N SER A 46 11.54 11.90 5.55
CA SER A 46 11.45 13.32 5.93
C SER A 46 12.05 13.66 7.30
N LEU A 47 12.18 12.67 8.19
CA LEU A 47 12.65 12.85 9.57
C LEU A 47 14.15 12.59 9.73
N ILE A 48 14.67 11.52 9.12
CA ILE A 48 16.09 11.13 9.20
C ILE A 48 17.05 12.29 8.89
N PRO A 49 16.82 13.14 7.87
CA PRO A 49 17.69 14.29 7.59
C PRO A 49 17.86 15.24 8.78
N PHE A 50 16.81 15.46 9.58
CA PHE A 50 16.91 16.28 10.79
C PHE A 50 17.79 15.59 11.84
N GLY A 51 17.54 14.31 12.12
CA GLY A 51 18.34 13.53 13.08
C GLY A 51 19.83 13.47 12.72
N LEU A 52 20.16 13.34 11.43
CA LEU A 52 21.54 13.36 10.96
C LEU A 52 22.29 14.65 11.31
N TRP A 53 21.60 15.79 11.24
CA TRP A 53 22.18 17.09 11.58
C TRP A 53 22.20 17.39 13.08
N HIS A 54 21.31 16.78 13.86
CA HIS A 54 21.25 16.95 15.32
C HIS A 54 22.08 15.90 16.09
N GLY A 55 22.60 14.88 15.41
CA GLY A 55 23.48 13.86 15.99
C GLY A 55 22.82 12.53 16.31
N ASP A 56 21.53 12.36 16.03
CA ASP A 56 20.75 11.13 16.24
C ASP A 56 21.07 10.04 15.19
N GLY A 57 21.77 10.40 14.11
CA GLY A 57 22.14 9.48 13.05
C GLY A 57 20.95 9.05 12.20
N LEU A 58 20.82 7.74 11.96
CA LEU A 58 19.73 7.14 11.17
C LEU A 58 18.51 6.73 12.01
N TYR A 59 18.55 7.00 13.32
CA TYR A 59 17.53 6.56 14.26
C TYR A 59 16.34 7.52 14.32
N LEU A 60 15.18 6.97 14.66
CA LEU A 60 13.91 7.67 14.78
C LEU A 60 13.37 7.60 16.23
N ASP A 61 14.25 7.40 17.20
CA ASP A 61 13.88 7.18 18.61
C ASP A 61 13.12 8.35 19.23
N ALA A 62 13.44 9.58 18.82
CA ALA A 62 12.79 10.80 19.29
C ALA A 62 11.27 10.82 19.00
N VAL A 63 10.82 10.14 17.95
CA VAL A 63 9.42 10.15 17.50
C VAL A 63 8.75 8.78 17.59
N GLY A 64 9.51 7.69 17.47
CA GLY A 64 8.98 6.34 17.28
C GLY A 64 7.99 5.89 18.35
N GLY A 65 8.25 6.22 19.62
CA GLY A 65 7.37 5.86 20.74
C GLY A 65 6.05 6.65 20.83
N THR A 66 5.89 7.71 20.03
CA THR A 66 4.69 8.56 20.00
C THR A 66 3.85 8.37 18.74
N LEU A 67 4.34 7.56 17.79
CA LEU A 67 3.66 7.35 16.52
C LEU A 67 2.44 6.43 16.70
N PRO A 68 1.33 6.73 15.98
CA PRO A 68 0.18 5.85 15.96
C PRO A 68 0.52 4.44 15.44
N PRO A 69 -0.12 3.37 15.94
CA PRO A 69 0.13 2.00 15.48
C PRO A 69 -0.02 1.81 13.96
N GLU A 70 -0.87 2.62 13.32
CA GLU A 70 -1.12 2.62 11.87
C GLU A 70 0.12 2.98 11.05
N VAL A 71 1.15 3.59 11.66
CA VAL A 71 2.42 3.94 11.01
C VAL A 71 3.44 2.79 11.08
N GLY A 72 3.14 1.74 11.86
CA GLY A 72 4.00 0.59 12.13
C GLY A 72 4.41 -0.23 10.90
N TYR A 73 3.85 0.06 9.72
CA TYR A 73 4.27 -0.52 8.44
C TYR A 73 5.47 0.20 7.80
N SER A 74 5.86 1.39 8.30
CA SER A 74 6.89 2.26 7.68
C SER A 74 8.06 2.57 8.62
N ILE A 75 7.79 2.66 9.92
CA ILE A 75 8.77 2.89 10.99
C ILE A 75 8.61 1.75 11.99
N VAL A 76 9.69 1.02 12.24
CA VAL A 76 9.67 -0.21 13.03
C VAL A 76 10.75 -0.22 14.10
N ARG A 77 10.50 -0.98 15.16
CA ARG A 77 11.52 -1.26 16.16
C ARG A 77 12.47 -2.33 15.64
N SER A 78 13.74 -1.97 15.48
CA SER A 78 14.78 -2.86 14.96
C SER A 78 15.29 -3.86 16.00
N ARG A 79 16.12 -4.82 15.56
CA ARG A 79 16.80 -5.80 16.43
C ARG A 79 17.72 -5.18 17.47
N THR A 80 18.23 -3.97 17.21
CA THR A 80 19.06 -3.23 18.17
C THR A 80 18.23 -2.46 19.19
N GLY A 81 16.90 -2.54 19.13
CA GLY A 81 15.99 -1.86 20.04
C GLY A 81 15.63 -0.43 19.63
N HIS A 82 16.39 0.15 18.70
CA HIS A 82 16.16 1.48 18.11
C HIS A 82 15.03 1.48 17.08
N TRP A 83 14.33 2.60 16.96
CA TRP A 83 13.37 2.87 15.90
C TRP A 83 14.08 3.23 14.60
N VAL A 84 13.74 2.55 13.51
CA VAL A 84 14.37 2.74 12.19
C VAL A 84 13.31 2.77 11.09
N SER A 85 13.68 3.32 9.94
CA SER A 85 12.90 3.20 8.71
C SER A 85 12.87 1.75 8.24
N LEU A 86 11.67 1.21 7.96
CA LEU A 86 11.54 -0.08 7.25
C LEU A 86 12.10 0.03 5.83
N TYR A 87 11.92 1.19 5.20
CA TYR A 87 12.41 1.47 3.86
C TYR A 87 13.92 1.80 3.87
N PRO A 88 14.63 1.52 2.77
CA PRO A 88 16.04 1.89 2.60
C PRO A 88 16.34 3.38 2.84
N VAL A 89 17.50 3.64 3.43
CA VAL A 89 17.92 4.98 3.91
C VAL A 89 18.64 5.84 2.86
N VAL A 90 18.75 5.40 1.61
CA VAL A 90 19.49 6.16 0.58
C VAL A 90 18.81 7.50 0.25
N THR A 91 17.49 7.51 0.07
CA THR A 91 16.74 8.76 -0.19
C THR A 91 16.99 9.82 0.90
N PRO A 92 16.78 9.55 2.21
CA PRO A 92 17.05 10.55 3.24
C PRO A 92 18.52 11.01 3.28
N LEU A 93 19.48 10.10 3.07
CA LEU A 93 20.90 10.46 2.99
C LEU A 93 21.18 11.42 1.82
N LEU A 94 20.62 11.18 0.64
CA LEU A 94 20.81 12.02 -0.54
C LEU A 94 20.25 13.44 -0.36
N VAL A 95 19.12 13.58 0.35
CA VAL A 95 18.48 14.88 0.55
C VAL A 95 18.96 15.61 1.80
N SER A 96 19.72 14.96 2.67
CA SER A 96 20.21 15.56 3.93
C SER A 96 20.87 16.93 3.74
N PRO A 97 21.71 17.18 2.72
CA PRO A 97 22.26 18.52 2.47
C PRO A 97 21.21 19.62 2.26
N LEU A 98 20.01 19.29 1.75
CA LEU A 98 18.92 20.25 1.55
C LEU A 98 18.26 20.67 2.87
N TYR A 99 18.45 19.90 3.94
CA TYR A 99 17.95 20.20 5.28
C TYR A 99 18.91 21.05 6.10
N LEU A 100 20.18 21.19 5.69
CA LEU A 100 21.18 21.98 6.42
C LEU A 100 20.71 23.40 6.82
N PRO A 101 19.96 24.16 5.99
CA PRO A 101 19.48 25.49 6.39
C PRO A 101 18.60 25.50 7.63
N THR A 102 17.92 24.39 7.98
CA THR A 102 17.03 24.33 9.14
C THR A 102 17.77 24.49 10.47
N LEU A 103 19.08 24.20 10.50
CA LEU A 103 19.94 24.41 11.68
C LEU A 103 20.20 25.89 12.00
N PHE A 104 20.10 26.76 11.00
CA PHE A 104 20.50 28.16 11.12
C PHE A 104 19.33 29.14 11.10
N LEU A 105 18.12 28.66 10.81
CA LEU A 105 16.91 29.47 10.69
C LEU A 105 15.99 29.20 11.89
N GLU A 106 15.87 30.16 12.81
CA GLU A 106 15.09 30.00 14.06
C GLU A 106 13.62 29.56 13.82
N GLY A 107 13.03 29.90 12.67
CA GLY A 107 11.67 29.49 12.29
C GLY A 107 11.55 28.07 11.73
N PHE A 108 12.65 27.32 11.57
CA PHE A 108 12.69 25.98 10.98
C PHE A 108 13.03 24.90 12.02
N ARG A 109 12.39 24.93 13.18
CA ARG A 109 12.62 23.94 14.25
C ARG A 109 11.65 22.74 14.12
N PRO A 110 12.13 21.52 13.80
CA PRO A 110 11.27 20.33 13.69
C PRO A 110 10.68 19.89 15.03
N ASP A 111 11.35 20.22 16.14
CA ASP A 111 10.94 19.85 17.50
C ASP A 111 9.91 20.82 18.10
N ASP A 112 9.58 21.91 17.38
CA ASP A 112 8.58 22.86 17.83
C ASP A 112 7.17 22.23 17.74
N PRO A 113 6.40 22.18 18.84
CA PRO A 113 5.11 21.50 18.87
C PRO A 113 4.04 22.18 18.00
N VAL A 114 4.24 23.43 17.58
CA VAL A 114 3.28 24.21 16.77
C VAL A 114 3.66 24.20 15.29
N THR A 115 4.95 24.37 14.97
CA THR A 115 5.47 24.59 13.62
C THR A 115 6.27 23.42 13.05
N GLY A 116 6.71 22.46 13.89
CA GLY A 116 7.55 21.34 13.48
C GLY A 116 6.93 20.49 12.36
N ARG A 117 5.61 20.27 12.40
CA ARG A 117 4.88 19.59 11.31
C ARG A 117 4.95 20.36 9.98
N VAL A 118 4.81 21.69 10.02
CA VAL A 118 4.86 22.57 8.84
C VAL A 118 6.26 22.50 8.22
N VAL A 119 7.29 22.71 9.05
CA VAL A 119 8.69 22.69 8.64
C VAL A 119 9.07 21.37 7.99
N ARG A 120 8.75 20.25 8.64
CA ARG A 120 9.01 18.90 8.11
C ARG A 120 8.32 18.68 6.77
N SER A 121 7.02 18.97 6.67
CA SER A 121 6.28 18.80 5.41
C SER A 121 6.79 19.70 4.29
N LEU A 122 7.17 20.94 4.61
CA LEU A 122 7.75 21.85 3.64
C LEU A 122 9.08 21.29 3.11
N MET A 123 9.97 20.86 4.00
CA MET A 123 11.25 20.29 3.61
C MET A 123 11.10 18.98 2.82
N GLU A 124 10.14 18.13 3.19
CA GLU A 124 9.80 16.92 2.44
C GLU A 124 9.42 17.28 0.99
N LYS A 125 8.51 18.23 0.82
CA LYS A 125 8.03 18.69 -0.49
C LYS A 125 9.12 19.33 -1.34
N LEU A 126 9.89 20.25 -0.77
CA LEU A 126 10.98 20.93 -1.47
C LEU A 126 12.06 19.94 -1.88
N SER A 127 12.37 18.96 -1.04
CA SER A 127 13.39 17.95 -1.34
C SER A 127 12.94 16.98 -2.43
N ALA A 128 11.70 16.47 -2.36
CA ALA A 128 11.13 15.58 -3.37
C ALA A 128 11.07 16.25 -4.75
N SER A 129 10.55 17.48 -4.80
CA SER A 129 10.48 18.27 -6.03
C SER A 129 11.87 18.64 -6.58
N THR A 130 12.87 18.86 -5.72
CA THR A 130 14.26 19.10 -6.14
C THR A 130 14.86 17.86 -6.80
N LEU A 131 14.74 16.67 -6.22
CA LEU A 131 15.24 15.44 -6.83
C LEU A 131 14.57 15.17 -8.19
N ALA A 132 13.24 15.32 -8.26
CA ALA A 132 12.49 15.15 -9.50
C ALA A 132 12.87 16.21 -10.56
N ALA A 133 13.06 17.48 -10.18
CA ALA A 133 13.48 18.51 -11.14
C ALA A 133 14.92 18.29 -11.64
N LEU A 134 15.81 17.80 -10.77
CA LEU A 134 17.17 17.41 -11.16
C LEU A 134 17.13 16.24 -12.16
N SER A 135 16.26 15.25 -11.95
CA SER A 135 16.12 14.15 -12.91
C SER A 135 15.66 14.66 -14.28
N VAL A 136 14.76 15.65 -14.36
CA VAL A 136 14.34 16.30 -15.61
C VAL A 136 15.54 16.93 -16.33
N ALA A 137 16.38 17.68 -15.62
CA ALA A 137 17.57 18.31 -16.20
C ALA A 137 18.57 17.27 -16.73
N VAL A 138 18.80 16.18 -15.99
CA VAL A 138 19.67 15.07 -16.40
C VAL A 138 19.07 14.32 -17.60
N VAL A 139 17.76 14.06 -17.60
CA VAL A 139 17.04 13.44 -18.73
C VAL A 139 17.15 14.30 -19.98
N PHE A 140 17.04 15.63 -19.87
CA PHE A 140 17.30 16.51 -21.01
C PHE A 140 18.72 16.32 -21.57
N LEU A 141 19.75 16.33 -20.72
CA LEU A 141 21.14 16.12 -21.14
C LEU A 141 21.34 14.74 -21.79
N LEU A 142 20.67 13.72 -21.27
CA LEU A 142 20.65 12.37 -21.82
C LEU A 142 19.99 12.35 -23.22
N LEU A 143 18.81 12.96 -23.35
CA LEU A 143 18.06 13.06 -24.60
C LEU A 143 18.82 13.85 -25.67
N ARG A 144 19.63 14.85 -25.29
CA ARG A 144 20.47 15.62 -26.22
C ARG A 144 21.48 14.78 -26.99
N ARG A 145 21.76 13.55 -26.54
CA ARG A 145 22.59 12.59 -27.28
C ARG A 145 21.89 11.93 -28.46
N ARG A 146 20.56 11.90 -28.45
CA ARG A 146 19.74 11.16 -29.43
C ARG A 146 18.71 12.02 -30.16
N ALA A 147 18.45 13.24 -29.69
CA ALA A 147 17.44 14.14 -30.23
C ALA A 147 17.98 15.57 -30.36
N SER A 148 17.38 16.37 -31.24
CA SER A 148 17.68 17.81 -31.39
C SER A 148 17.34 18.59 -30.11
N PRO A 149 17.89 19.80 -29.88
CA PRO A 149 17.59 20.60 -28.69
C PRO A 149 16.09 20.81 -28.46
N ARG A 150 15.34 21.12 -29.52
CA ARG A 150 13.89 21.35 -29.45
C ARG A 150 13.14 20.08 -29.03
N LEU A 151 13.45 18.95 -29.66
CA LEU A 151 12.82 17.67 -29.34
C LEU A 151 13.21 17.18 -27.94
N ALA A 152 14.48 17.32 -27.54
CA ALA A 152 14.93 16.96 -26.21
C ALA A 152 14.24 17.82 -25.12
N THR A 153 14.04 19.12 -25.37
CA THR A 153 13.30 20.01 -24.46
C THR A 153 11.84 19.58 -24.35
N PHE A 154 11.18 19.31 -25.49
CA PHE A 154 9.80 18.81 -25.52
C PHE A 154 9.65 17.49 -24.76
N LEU A 155 10.54 16.52 -25.00
CA LEU A 155 10.51 15.22 -24.33
C LEU A 155 10.86 15.32 -22.83
N ALA A 156 11.75 16.23 -22.43
CA ALA A 156 12.04 16.48 -21.02
C ALA A 156 10.83 17.10 -20.29
N LEU A 157 10.11 18.02 -20.92
CA LEU A 157 8.85 18.56 -20.38
C LEU A 157 7.74 17.52 -20.35
N ALA A 158 7.64 16.66 -21.37
CA ALA A 158 6.72 15.53 -21.37
C ALA A 158 7.06 14.50 -20.29
N TYR A 159 8.34 14.27 -20.01
CA TYR A 159 8.79 13.47 -18.87
C TYR A 159 8.38 14.13 -17.55
N ALA A 160 8.66 15.43 -17.40
CA ALA A 160 8.35 16.18 -16.18
C ALA A 160 6.86 16.18 -15.86
N PHE A 161 6.01 16.61 -16.80
CA PHE A 161 4.61 16.91 -16.56
C PHE A 161 3.63 15.87 -17.12
N GLY A 162 4.05 15.04 -18.08
CA GLY A 162 3.23 14.00 -18.70
C GLY A 162 3.40 12.62 -18.08
N THR A 163 4.08 12.49 -16.94
CA THR A 163 4.30 11.22 -16.24
C THR A 163 4.13 11.35 -14.73
N SER A 164 4.17 10.21 -14.03
CA SER A 164 4.15 10.14 -12.56
C SER A 164 5.32 10.88 -11.88
N THR A 165 6.32 11.37 -12.63
CA THR A 165 7.32 12.30 -12.08
C THR A 165 6.65 13.52 -11.44
N TRP A 166 5.59 14.07 -12.05
CA TRP A 166 4.85 15.19 -11.44
C TRP A 166 3.94 14.73 -10.31
N SER A 167 3.03 13.80 -10.56
CA SER A 167 1.96 13.45 -9.61
C SER A 167 2.41 12.60 -8.41
N VAL A 168 3.55 11.92 -8.53
CA VAL A 168 4.08 11.02 -7.48
C VAL A 168 5.47 11.48 -7.03
N SER A 169 6.48 11.40 -7.91
CA SER A 169 7.88 11.57 -7.52
C SER A 169 8.18 12.96 -6.94
N SER A 170 7.54 14.00 -7.45
CA SER A 170 7.76 15.39 -6.98
C SER A 170 6.89 15.82 -5.79
N GLN A 171 6.00 14.94 -5.30
CA GLN A 171 5.00 15.29 -4.28
C GLN A 171 5.40 14.87 -2.87
N GLN A 172 6.19 13.80 -2.73
CA GLN A 172 6.58 13.23 -1.45
C GLN A 172 7.97 12.57 -1.54
N LEU A 173 8.71 12.50 -0.42
CA LEU A 173 10.00 11.79 -0.33
C LEU A 173 9.85 10.27 -0.29
N GLN A 174 9.24 9.72 -1.33
CA GLN A 174 9.31 8.30 -1.65
C GLN A 174 10.60 8.01 -2.43
N GLN A 175 10.93 6.73 -2.60
CA GLN A 175 12.18 6.29 -3.26
C GLN A 175 12.24 6.63 -4.78
N HIS A 176 11.10 6.95 -5.40
CA HIS A 176 10.96 7.14 -6.85
C HIS A 176 11.80 8.28 -7.42
N ALA A 177 11.80 9.46 -6.78
CA ALA A 177 12.52 10.62 -7.31
C ALA A 177 14.04 10.38 -7.32
N ALA A 178 14.55 9.79 -6.23
CA ALA A 178 15.95 9.38 -6.13
C ALA A 178 16.30 8.30 -7.17
N ALA A 179 15.46 7.28 -7.33
CA ALA A 179 15.64 6.23 -8.33
C ALA A 179 15.72 6.80 -9.76
N GLN A 180 14.80 7.69 -10.12
CA GLN A 180 14.78 8.35 -11.43
C GLN A 180 16.05 9.18 -11.68
N LEU A 181 16.51 9.97 -10.69
CA LEU A 181 17.74 10.75 -10.80
C LEU A 181 18.97 9.84 -10.96
N LEU A 182 19.10 8.82 -10.11
CA LEU A 182 20.21 7.87 -10.15
C LEU A 182 20.26 7.10 -11.47
N LEU A 183 19.11 6.58 -11.95
CA LEU A 183 19.04 5.90 -13.24
C LEU A 183 19.38 6.85 -14.39
N ALA A 184 18.86 8.09 -14.38
CA ALA A 184 19.17 9.08 -15.42
C ALA A 184 20.68 9.41 -15.46
N LEU A 185 21.34 9.53 -14.30
CA LEU A 185 22.78 9.75 -14.20
C LEU A 185 23.57 8.53 -14.71
N CYS A 186 23.18 7.31 -14.32
CA CYS A 186 23.78 6.08 -14.83
C CYS A 186 23.67 5.98 -16.36
N LEU A 187 22.49 6.26 -16.91
CA LEU A 187 22.24 6.27 -18.36
C LEU A 187 23.07 7.36 -19.04
N LEU A 188 23.20 8.54 -18.43
CA LEU A 188 24.04 9.63 -18.92
C LEU A 188 25.54 9.28 -18.85
N LEU A 189 26.01 8.44 -17.94
CA LEU A 189 27.41 8.00 -17.98
C LEU A 189 27.61 6.90 -19.02
N VAL A 190 26.75 5.87 -19.01
CA VAL A 190 26.93 4.68 -19.86
C VAL A 190 26.71 4.99 -21.34
N THR A 191 25.84 5.92 -21.70
CA THR A 191 25.60 6.27 -23.12
C THR A 191 26.59 7.30 -23.67
N GLY A 192 27.64 7.64 -22.90
CA GLY A 192 28.63 8.65 -23.27
C GLY A 192 29.50 8.22 -24.44
N GLU A 193 30.03 9.18 -25.20
CA GLU A 193 30.96 8.90 -26.29
C GLU A 193 32.35 8.54 -25.72
N GLY A 194 32.90 7.42 -26.18
CA GLY A 194 34.22 6.92 -25.78
C GLY A 194 34.23 6.04 -24.53
N GLN A 195 35.41 5.52 -24.19
CA GLN A 195 35.57 4.70 -22.98
C GLN A 195 35.59 5.59 -21.73
N LEU A 196 34.83 5.20 -20.71
CA LEU A 196 34.93 5.80 -19.38
C LEU A 196 36.33 5.57 -18.80
N ARG A 197 36.89 6.61 -18.19
CA ARG A 197 38.12 6.50 -17.36
C ARG A 197 37.81 5.71 -16.09
N LEU A 198 38.85 5.19 -15.42
CA LEU A 198 38.70 4.40 -14.18
C LEU A 198 37.84 5.11 -13.12
N ALA A 199 38.07 6.41 -12.89
CA ALA A 199 37.25 7.20 -11.96
C ALA A 199 35.78 7.29 -12.39
N GLY A 200 35.51 7.43 -13.69
CA GLY A 200 34.14 7.43 -14.23
C GLY A 200 33.45 6.07 -14.10
N LEU A 201 34.20 4.97 -14.23
CA LEU A 201 33.69 3.63 -13.97
C LEU A 201 33.37 3.42 -12.48
N GLY A 202 34.24 3.89 -11.59
CA GLY A 202 34.00 3.85 -10.14
C GLY A 202 32.77 4.64 -9.74
N PHE A 203 32.61 5.85 -10.28
CA PHE A 203 31.44 6.68 -10.03
C PHE A 203 30.14 6.06 -10.60
N LEU A 204 30.19 5.48 -11.81
CA LEU A 204 29.05 4.72 -12.34
C LEU A 204 28.70 3.51 -11.46
N GLY A 205 29.71 2.81 -10.93
CA GLY A 205 29.52 1.72 -9.97
C GLY A 205 28.83 2.17 -8.69
N LEU A 206 29.29 3.29 -8.11
CA LEU A 206 28.67 3.91 -6.94
C LEU A 206 27.20 4.27 -7.21
N LEU A 207 26.90 4.92 -8.34
CA LEU A 207 25.53 5.30 -8.69
C LEU A 207 24.63 4.08 -8.95
N SER A 208 25.13 3.04 -9.61
CA SER A 208 24.41 1.77 -9.77
C SER A 208 24.16 1.07 -8.44
N GLY A 209 25.15 1.06 -7.54
CA GLY A 209 24.98 0.56 -6.18
C GLY A 209 23.92 1.33 -5.41
N LEU A 210 23.96 2.66 -5.45
CA LEU A 210 22.98 3.53 -4.81
C LEU A 210 21.57 3.37 -5.40
N LEU A 211 21.44 3.14 -6.71
CA LEU A 211 20.16 2.87 -7.35
C LEU A 211 19.50 1.63 -6.73
N THR A 212 20.24 0.51 -6.66
CA THR A 212 19.74 -0.72 -6.04
C THR A 212 19.52 -0.58 -4.53
N ALA A 213 20.42 0.09 -3.82
CA ALA A 213 20.30 0.29 -2.38
C ALA A 213 19.15 1.25 -2.02
N ASN A 214 18.85 2.21 -2.89
CA ASN A 214 17.69 3.08 -2.73
C ASN A 214 16.40 2.30 -2.93
N ARG A 215 16.38 1.37 -3.88
CA ARG A 215 15.22 0.55 -4.19
C ARG A 215 15.65 -0.83 -4.69
N PRO A 216 15.51 -1.90 -3.89
CA PRO A 216 16.06 -3.22 -4.24
C PRO A 216 15.60 -3.76 -5.60
N GLN A 217 14.35 -3.48 -6.00
CA GLN A 217 13.82 -3.85 -7.32
C GLN A 217 14.54 -3.18 -8.49
N ASP A 218 15.22 -2.05 -8.31
CA ASP A 218 16.00 -1.41 -9.38
C ASP A 218 17.32 -2.16 -9.68
N VAL A 219 17.58 -3.27 -8.96
CA VAL A 219 18.65 -4.23 -9.28
C VAL A 219 18.61 -4.67 -10.75
N PHE A 220 17.42 -4.77 -11.36
CA PHE A 220 17.30 -5.14 -12.78
C PHE A 220 17.95 -4.11 -13.71
N PHE A 221 17.84 -2.82 -13.40
CA PHE A 221 18.53 -1.76 -14.15
C PHE A 221 20.03 -1.77 -13.86
N SER A 222 20.42 -1.91 -12.59
CA SER A 222 21.83 -1.99 -12.19
C SER A 222 22.55 -3.20 -12.81
N ALA A 223 21.89 -4.34 -12.91
CA ALA A 223 22.40 -5.55 -13.56
C ALA A 223 22.57 -5.35 -15.07
N ALA A 224 21.60 -4.72 -15.74
CA ALA A 224 21.71 -4.36 -17.16
C ALA A 224 22.89 -3.41 -17.41
N LEU A 225 23.07 -2.41 -16.55
CA LEU A 225 24.21 -1.48 -16.60
C LEU A 225 25.54 -2.20 -16.36
N ALA A 226 25.62 -3.07 -15.34
CA ALA A 226 26.79 -3.86 -15.05
C ALA A 226 27.19 -4.75 -16.24
N TRP A 227 26.20 -5.39 -16.88
CA TRP A 227 26.43 -6.22 -18.07
C TRP A 227 27.00 -5.40 -19.23
N ILE A 228 26.48 -4.19 -19.48
CA ILE A 228 27.02 -3.29 -20.51
C ILE A 228 28.46 -2.90 -20.17
N VAL A 229 28.75 -2.52 -18.93
CA VAL A 229 30.10 -2.14 -18.49
C VAL A 229 31.08 -3.29 -18.64
N LEU A 230 30.74 -4.49 -18.15
CA LEU A 230 31.56 -5.69 -18.25
C LEU A 230 31.88 -6.03 -19.71
N ARG A 231 30.89 -5.92 -20.61
CA ARG A 231 31.10 -6.17 -22.03
C ARG A 231 31.99 -5.14 -22.71
N ARG A 232 31.84 -3.87 -22.35
CA ARG A 232 32.63 -2.77 -22.96
C ARG A 232 34.05 -2.70 -22.44
N HIS A 233 34.28 -3.07 -21.18
CA HIS A 233 35.54 -2.79 -20.49
C HIS A 233 36.28 -4.05 -19.99
N GLY A 234 35.64 -5.24 -19.99
CA GLY A 234 36.27 -6.49 -19.59
C GLY A 234 36.92 -6.39 -18.21
N ARG A 235 38.21 -6.73 -18.11
CA ARG A 235 39.00 -6.65 -16.86
C ARG A 235 39.14 -5.22 -16.32
N ARG A 236 38.94 -4.18 -17.13
CA ARG A 236 38.96 -2.78 -16.68
C ARG A 236 37.68 -2.37 -15.93
N SER A 237 36.70 -3.26 -15.79
CA SER A 237 35.45 -2.99 -15.06
C SER A 237 35.59 -3.03 -13.55
N TRP A 238 36.75 -3.42 -13.00
CA TRP A 238 36.95 -3.53 -11.55
C TRP A 238 36.61 -2.25 -10.76
N PRO A 239 36.82 -1.00 -11.23
CA PRO A 239 36.42 0.18 -10.46
C PRO A 239 34.90 0.26 -10.31
N PHE A 240 34.15 -0.12 -11.36
CA PHE A 240 32.70 -0.19 -11.30
C PHE A 240 32.26 -1.24 -10.27
N LEU A 241 32.86 -2.43 -10.29
CA LEU A 241 32.56 -3.48 -9.31
C LEU A 241 32.91 -3.06 -7.88
N LEU A 242 34.02 -2.35 -7.69
CA LEU A 242 34.40 -1.80 -6.39
C LEU A 242 33.40 -0.75 -5.91
N GLY A 243 33.02 0.21 -6.76
CA GLY A 243 32.05 1.25 -6.40
C GLY A 243 30.68 0.67 -6.04
N ALA A 244 30.18 -0.29 -6.82
CA ALA A 244 28.93 -0.98 -6.53
C ALA A 244 29.04 -1.86 -5.27
N GLY A 245 30.16 -2.56 -5.12
CA GLY A 245 30.44 -3.45 -3.98
C GLY A 245 30.53 -2.71 -2.65
N LEU A 246 31.09 -1.50 -2.63
CA LEU A 246 31.12 -0.66 -1.41
C LEU A 246 29.71 -0.31 -0.92
N VAL A 247 28.82 0.08 -1.83
CA VAL A 247 27.43 0.38 -1.48
C VAL A 247 26.68 -0.89 -1.04
N ALA A 248 26.88 -2.00 -1.75
CA ALA A 248 26.29 -3.28 -1.39
C ALA A 248 26.75 -3.73 0.01
N ALA A 249 28.03 -3.59 0.34
CA ALA A 249 28.58 -3.91 1.66
C ALA A 249 27.94 -3.04 2.76
N ALA A 250 27.80 -1.73 2.52
CA ALA A 250 27.15 -0.83 3.47
C ALA A 250 25.67 -1.18 3.68
N LEU A 251 24.93 -1.50 2.61
CA LEU A 251 23.54 -1.93 2.69
C LEU A 251 23.39 -3.24 3.46
N VAL A 252 24.23 -4.24 3.16
CA VAL A 252 24.22 -5.52 3.87
C VAL A 252 24.53 -5.30 5.34
N ALA A 253 25.56 -4.51 5.67
CA ALA A 253 25.91 -4.20 7.05
C ALA A 253 24.74 -3.54 7.81
N TYR A 254 24.09 -2.54 7.21
CA TYR A 254 22.90 -1.91 7.80
C TYR A 254 21.76 -2.92 7.99
N ASN A 255 21.49 -3.74 6.97
CA ASN A 255 20.39 -4.69 6.98
C ASN A 255 20.56 -5.78 8.04
N VAL A 256 21.74 -6.41 8.12
CA VAL A 256 22.00 -7.47 9.11
C VAL A 256 22.09 -6.95 10.55
N THR A 257 22.40 -5.66 10.72
CA THR A 257 22.43 -5.01 12.04
C THR A 257 21.01 -4.78 12.56
N HIS A 258 20.11 -4.27 11.70
CA HIS A 258 18.78 -3.82 12.15
C HIS A 258 17.64 -4.82 11.89
N PHE A 259 17.79 -5.75 10.94
CA PHE A 259 16.72 -6.65 10.46
C PHE A 259 17.13 -8.13 10.51
N SER A 260 16.20 -9.04 10.19
CA SER A 260 16.43 -10.48 10.29
C SER A 260 17.43 -11.03 9.25
N GLY A 261 17.65 -10.31 8.14
CA GLY A 261 18.56 -10.76 7.09
C GLY A 261 18.96 -9.67 6.09
N VAL A 262 19.67 -10.09 5.04
CA VAL A 262 20.27 -9.19 4.02
C VAL A 262 19.24 -8.44 3.16
N THR A 263 17.99 -8.91 3.13
CA THR A 263 16.88 -8.27 2.42
C THR A 263 16.28 -7.08 3.19
N GLY A 264 16.74 -6.84 4.43
CA GLY A 264 16.36 -5.67 5.24
C GLY A 264 14.89 -5.67 5.63
N GLY A 265 14.33 -4.47 5.85
CA GLY A 265 12.94 -4.29 6.28
C GLY A 265 11.90 -4.95 5.36
N TYR A 266 12.15 -5.04 4.06
CA TYR A 266 11.24 -5.74 3.14
C TYR A 266 11.16 -7.25 3.40
N GLY A 267 12.26 -7.89 3.84
CA GLY A 267 12.25 -9.30 4.23
C GLY A 267 11.56 -9.55 5.57
N ASP A 268 11.56 -8.54 6.44
CA ASP A 268 10.93 -8.59 7.76
C ASP A 268 9.45 -8.18 7.71
N TYR A 269 9.02 -7.53 6.63
CA TYR A 269 7.64 -7.11 6.45
C TYR A 269 6.67 -8.29 6.55
N ARG A 270 5.59 -8.09 7.30
CA ARG A 270 4.50 -9.06 7.48
C ARG A 270 3.18 -8.40 7.14
N LEU A 271 2.30 -9.18 6.52
CA LEU A 271 0.90 -8.82 6.31
C LEU A 271 0.16 -8.77 7.66
N PRO A 272 -1.03 -8.14 7.73
CA PRO A 272 -1.81 -8.06 8.98
C PRO A 272 -2.15 -9.42 9.62
N ASP A 273 -2.19 -10.48 8.81
CA ASP A 273 -2.40 -11.87 9.23
C ASP A 273 -1.10 -12.58 9.70
N GLY A 274 0.02 -11.86 9.72
CA GLY A 274 1.35 -12.39 10.07
C GLY A 274 2.06 -13.10 8.91
N GLY A 275 1.43 -13.23 7.74
CA GLY A 275 1.99 -13.86 6.55
C GLY A 275 3.15 -13.08 5.92
N ARG A 276 4.01 -13.78 5.17
CA ARG A 276 5.01 -13.14 4.30
C ARG A 276 4.37 -12.73 2.98
N LEU A 277 4.92 -11.69 2.38
CA LEU A 277 4.52 -11.25 1.06
C LEU A 277 5.27 -12.09 0.01
N GLU A 278 4.68 -13.23 -0.38
CA GLU A 278 5.31 -14.18 -1.29
C GLU A 278 4.99 -13.87 -2.76
N PRO A 279 6.01 -13.71 -3.62
CA PRO A 279 5.79 -13.54 -5.06
C PRO A 279 5.14 -14.79 -5.67
N SER A 280 4.20 -14.59 -6.58
CA SER A 280 3.62 -15.62 -7.43
C SER A 280 4.21 -15.56 -8.85
N PHE A 281 3.90 -16.52 -9.71
CA PHE A 281 4.27 -16.40 -11.12
C PHE A 281 3.55 -15.20 -11.76
N PRO A 282 4.26 -14.36 -12.55
CA PRO A 282 3.66 -13.16 -13.13
C PRO A 282 2.55 -13.55 -14.10
N SER A 283 1.32 -13.11 -13.80
CA SER A 283 0.18 -13.35 -14.67
C SER A 283 0.15 -12.35 -15.83
N LEU A 284 -0.38 -12.78 -16.98
CA LEU A 284 -0.60 -11.88 -18.13
C LEU A 284 -1.51 -10.72 -17.74
N THR A 285 -2.50 -10.97 -16.87
CA THR A 285 -3.42 -9.95 -16.34
C THR A 285 -2.68 -8.88 -15.55
N ALA A 286 -1.72 -9.25 -14.70
CA ALA A 286 -0.93 -8.29 -13.94
C ALA A 286 0.03 -7.50 -14.84
N VAL A 287 0.65 -8.15 -15.84
CA VAL A 287 1.49 -7.46 -16.84
C VAL A 287 0.65 -6.46 -17.65
N ALA A 288 -0.49 -6.88 -18.19
CA ALA A 288 -1.40 -6.00 -18.90
C ALA A 288 -1.92 -4.89 -17.99
N GLY A 289 -2.15 -5.22 -16.72
CA GLY A 289 -2.48 -4.33 -15.63
C GLY A 289 -1.51 -3.16 -15.50
N LEU A 290 -0.23 -3.47 -15.28
CA LEU A 290 0.85 -2.50 -15.14
C LEU A 290 1.07 -1.64 -16.39
N LEU A 291 0.68 -2.12 -17.57
CA LEU A 291 0.91 -1.43 -18.83
C LEU A 291 -0.29 -0.60 -19.32
N PHE A 292 -1.52 -1.11 -19.22
CA PHE A 292 -2.69 -0.55 -19.93
C PHE A 292 -3.93 -0.30 -19.06
N SER A 293 -3.94 -0.74 -17.80
CA SER A 293 -5.11 -0.58 -16.95
C SER A 293 -5.28 0.87 -16.44
N ASN A 294 -6.18 1.07 -15.47
CA ASN A 294 -6.26 2.31 -14.67
C ASN A 294 -5.03 2.56 -13.78
N ARG A 295 -4.04 1.67 -13.84
CA ARG A 295 -2.70 1.81 -13.24
C ARG A 295 -1.60 1.62 -14.29
N GLY A 296 -1.97 1.70 -15.58
CA GLY A 296 -1.10 1.41 -16.71
C GLY A 296 -0.18 2.56 -17.07
N VAL A 297 1.11 2.28 -17.28
CA VAL A 297 2.08 3.30 -17.73
C VAL A 297 1.69 3.93 -19.07
N PHE A 298 1.10 3.16 -19.99
CA PHE A 298 0.65 3.68 -21.29
C PHE A 298 -0.67 4.46 -21.20
N THR A 299 -1.50 4.19 -20.19
CA THR A 299 -2.74 4.95 -19.95
C THR A 299 -2.43 6.34 -19.43
N PHE A 300 -1.49 6.45 -18.49
CA PHE A 300 -1.10 7.71 -17.86
C PHE A 300 -0.09 8.51 -18.67
N SER A 301 0.63 7.87 -19.60
CA SER A 301 1.61 8.51 -20.48
C SER A 301 1.52 7.93 -21.91
N PRO A 302 0.45 8.20 -22.67
CA PRO A 302 0.21 7.55 -23.97
C PRO A 302 1.27 7.82 -25.04
N ILE A 303 2.09 8.88 -24.90
CA ILE A 303 3.24 9.11 -25.78
C ILE A 303 4.19 7.90 -25.81
N LEU A 304 4.27 7.12 -24.73
CA LEU A 304 5.11 5.93 -24.63
C LEU A 304 4.63 4.79 -25.55
N LEU A 305 3.39 4.80 -26.04
CA LEU A 305 2.90 3.83 -27.04
C LEU A 305 3.71 3.87 -28.33
N LEU A 306 4.38 5.00 -28.63
CA LEU A 306 5.32 5.06 -29.76
C LEU A 306 6.43 4.02 -29.70
N LEU A 307 6.82 3.56 -28.50
CA LEU A 307 7.81 2.50 -28.33
C LEU A 307 7.33 1.17 -28.93
N LEU A 308 6.02 0.90 -28.85
CA LEU A 308 5.39 -0.29 -29.44
C LEU A 308 5.14 -0.11 -30.94
N LEU A 309 4.76 1.11 -31.35
CA LEU A 309 4.43 1.41 -32.74
C LEU A 309 5.67 1.56 -33.64
N ARG A 310 6.79 2.01 -33.09
CA ARG A 310 8.03 2.27 -33.85
C ARG A 310 9.29 1.76 -33.13
N PRO A 311 9.36 0.47 -32.73
CA PRO A 311 10.51 -0.08 -32.01
C PRO A 311 11.81 -0.02 -32.84
N ARG A 312 11.71 -0.12 -34.16
CA ARG A 312 12.85 0.00 -35.09
C ARG A 312 13.47 1.41 -35.15
N ALA A 313 12.73 2.43 -34.71
CA ALA A 313 13.21 3.80 -34.67
C ALA A 313 13.99 4.14 -33.38
N ILE A 314 14.10 3.20 -32.43
CA ILE A 314 14.90 3.40 -31.21
C ILE A 314 16.37 3.56 -31.60
N ALA A 315 16.92 4.74 -31.31
CA ALA A 315 18.28 5.09 -31.68
C ALA A 315 19.32 4.30 -30.85
N GLY A 316 20.55 4.21 -31.35
CA GLY A 316 21.72 3.68 -30.63
C GLY A 316 22.03 2.20 -30.86
N PRO A 317 23.00 1.66 -30.11
CA PRO A 317 23.45 0.28 -30.31
C PRO A 317 22.38 -0.74 -29.94
N VAL A 318 21.92 -1.52 -30.93
CA VAL A 318 20.82 -2.50 -30.79
C VAL A 318 21.03 -3.45 -29.60
N ARG A 319 22.25 -3.97 -29.43
CA ARG A 319 22.57 -4.91 -28.35
C ARG A 319 22.45 -4.29 -26.96
N GLU A 320 22.87 -3.05 -26.79
CA GLU A 320 22.79 -2.36 -25.49
C GLU A 320 21.35 -1.94 -25.17
N ASN A 321 20.62 -1.47 -26.19
CA ASN A 321 19.19 -1.22 -26.07
C ASN A 321 18.44 -2.50 -25.66
N ALA A 322 18.79 -3.66 -26.23
CA ALA A 322 18.20 -4.94 -25.84
C ALA A 322 18.51 -5.32 -24.38
N ILE A 323 19.74 -5.09 -23.90
CA ILE A 323 20.10 -5.34 -22.49
C ILE A 323 19.30 -4.43 -21.54
N LEU A 324 19.23 -3.14 -21.85
CA LEU A 324 18.45 -2.17 -21.04
C LEU A 324 16.95 -2.49 -21.08
N ALA A 325 16.41 -2.85 -22.25
CA ALA A 325 15.03 -3.29 -22.39
C ALA A 325 14.76 -4.57 -21.58
N GLY A 326 15.72 -5.49 -21.54
CA GLY A 326 15.68 -6.67 -20.66
C GLY A 326 15.52 -6.28 -19.18
N GLY A 327 16.32 -5.32 -18.70
CA GLY A 327 16.18 -4.79 -17.33
C GLY A 327 14.79 -4.18 -17.05
N TRP A 328 14.24 -3.43 -18.00
CA TRP A 328 12.87 -2.91 -17.90
C TRP A 328 11.82 -4.03 -17.86
N VAL A 329 11.91 -5.01 -18.76
CA VAL A 329 10.98 -6.15 -18.80
C VAL A 329 11.06 -6.97 -17.52
N SER A 330 12.25 -7.23 -16.99
CA SER A 330 12.42 -7.92 -15.70
C SER A 330 11.77 -7.15 -14.55
N CYS A 331 11.86 -5.82 -14.53
CA CYS A 331 11.18 -4.99 -13.54
C CYS A 331 9.65 -5.09 -13.65
N VAL A 332 9.10 -5.05 -14.87
CA VAL A 332 7.65 -5.26 -15.10
C VAL A 332 7.20 -6.64 -14.63
N LEU A 333 7.94 -7.69 -14.98
CA LEU A 333 7.62 -9.07 -14.58
C LEU A 333 7.72 -9.25 -13.06
N PHE A 334 8.70 -8.64 -12.41
CA PHE A 334 8.84 -8.68 -10.96
C PHE A 334 7.62 -8.07 -10.25
N PHE A 335 7.17 -6.89 -10.68
CA PHE A 335 5.97 -6.30 -10.08
C PHE A 335 4.68 -7.05 -10.44
N ALA A 336 4.61 -7.65 -11.63
CA ALA A 336 3.48 -8.50 -12.03
C ALA A 336 3.38 -9.79 -11.22
N ALA A 337 4.50 -10.24 -10.63
CA ALA A 337 4.58 -11.38 -9.73
C ALA A 337 4.18 -11.04 -8.28
N TYR A 338 3.97 -9.77 -7.93
CA TYR A 338 3.74 -9.36 -6.54
C TYR A 338 2.24 -9.39 -6.18
N PRO A 339 1.83 -9.99 -5.03
CA PRO A 339 0.49 -9.83 -4.47
C PRO A 339 0.23 -8.36 -4.15
N GLY A 340 -0.56 -7.68 -4.99
CA GLY A 340 -0.71 -6.22 -4.97
C GLY A 340 0.07 -5.48 -6.06
N TRP A 341 0.23 -6.10 -7.24
CA TRP A 341 0.88 -5.54 -8.43
C TRP A 341 0.39 -4.13 -8.80
N SER A 342 -0.84 -3.73 -8.43
CA SER A 342 -1.36 -2.38 -8.71
C SER A 342 -0.68 -1.26 -7.94
N GLY A 343 0.13 -1.55 -6.92
CA GLY A 343 0.87 -0.52 -6.19
C GLY A 343 0.17 0.07 -4.97
N GLY A 344 -0.90 -0.57 -4.49
CA GLY A 344 -1.64 -0.16 -3.29
C GLY A 344 -2.41 1.16 -3.47
N TYR A 345 -2.58 1.92 -2.38
CA TYR A 345 -3.27 3.20 -2.35
C TYR A 345 -2.40 4.34 -2.91
N THR A 346 -2.27 4.41 -4.24
CA THR A 346 -1.44 5.42 -4.92
C THR A 346 -2.11 5.95 -6.18
N TYR A 347 -1.74 7.16 -6.60
CA TYR A 347 -2.09 7.71 -7.90
C TYR A 347 -1.25 7.09 -9.01
N GLY A 348 -1.89 6.57 -10.06
CA GLY A 348 -1.24 6.12 -11.29
C GLY A 348 -0.22 4.96 -11.16
N PRO A 349 0.64 4.76 -12.19
CA PRO A 349 1.55 3.62 -12.35
C PRO A 349 2.81 3.73 -11.47
N ARG A 350 2.66 3.86 -10.15
CA ARG A 350 3.77 4.16 -9.22
C ARG A 350 4.96 3.20 -9.39
N TYR A 351 4.75 1.89 -9.41
CA TYR A 351 5.83 0.89 -9.48
C TYR A 351 6.74 1.02 -10.69
N LEU A 352 6.21 1.49 -11.83
CA LEU A 352 6.95 1.62 -13.07
C LEU A 352 7.57 3.00 -13.28
N ALA A 353 7.41 3.93 -12.33
CA ALA A 353 7.92 5.28 -12.44
C ALA A 353 9.46 5.34 -12.54
N ASP A 354 10.17 4.38 -11.95
CA ASP A 354 11.63 4.43 -11.82
C ASP A 354 12.33 4.26 -13.16
N GLY A 355 11.76 3.46 -14.07
CA GLY A 355 12.29 3.25 -15.42
C GLY A 355 11.91 4.32 -16.45
N LEU A 356 11.15 5.36 -16.07
CA LEU A 356 10.78 6.44 -16.99
C LEU A 356 11.98 7.11 -17.70
N PRO A 357 13.13 7.39 -17.05
CA PRO A 357 14.32 7.91 -17.73
C PRO A 357 14.79 7.03 -18.90
N LEU A 358 14.73 5.71 -18.73
CA LEU A 358 15.09 4.74 -19.78
C LEU A 358 14.07 4.76 -20.92
N LEU A 359 12.77 4.75 -20.59
CA LEU A 359 11.72 4.81 -21.61
C LEU A 359 11.80 6.08 -22.45
N PHE A 360 12.07 7.23 -21.83
CA PHE A 360 12.24 8.50 -22.54
C PHE A 360 13.51 8.53 -23.39
N LEU A 361 14.61 7.92 -22.93
CA LEU A 361 15.80 7.70 -23.76
C LEU A 361 15.44 6.89 -25.02
N PHE A 362 14.65 5.82 -24.90
CA PHE A 362 14.20 5.05 -26.06
C PHE A 362 13.23 5.83 -26.95
N LEU A 363 12.39 6.68 -26.37
CA LEU A 363 11.38 7.46 -27.07
C LEU A 363 11.96 8.52 -28.01
N ALA A 364 13.20 8.96 -27.76
CA ALA A 364 13.88 10.00 -28.55
C ALA A 364 13.87 9.73 -30.07
N GLY A 365 14.20 8.49 -30.47
CA GLY A 365 14.25 8.09 -31.88
C GLY A 365 12.86 7.93 -32.53
N PRO A 366 11.93 7.15 -31.93
CA PRO A 366 10.54 7.07 -32.37
C PRO A 366 9.88 8.43 -32.52
N ALA A 367 10.01 9.34 -31.55
CA ALA A 367 9.46 10.69 -31.65
C ALA A 367 10.09 11.51 -32.79
N ALA A 368 11.41 11.43 -32.99
CA ALA A 368 12.10 12.09 -34.10
C ALA A 368 11.68 11.55 -35.48
N SER A 369 11.25 10.29 -35.55
CA SER A 369 10.82 9.66 -36.80
C SER A 369 9.44 10.12 -37.29
N VAL A 370 8.66 10.78 -36.44
CA VAL A 370 7.31 11.27 -36.78
C VAL A 370 7.42 12.61 -37.52
N ARG A 371 7.28 12.57 -38.84
CA ARG A 371 7.42 13.75 -39.72
C ARG A 371 6.10 14.36 -40.18
N SER A 372 5.03 13.56 -40.25
CA SER A 372 3.72 14.04 -40.68
C SER A 372 3.15 15.07 -39.70
N VAL A 373 2.36 16.02 -40.21
CA VAL A 373 1.67 17.01 -39.37
C VAL A 373 0.69 16.30 -38.44
N ALA A 374 -0.15 15.41 -38.97
CA ALA A 374 -1.09 14.62 -38.17
C ALA A 374 -0.41 13.82 -37.04
N GLY A 375 0.74 13.19 -37.32
CA GLY A 375 1.48 12.45 -36.31
C GLY A 375 2.05 13.36 -35.21
N ARG A 376 2.59 14.54 -35.58
CA ARG A 376 3.07 15.54 -34.61
C ARG A 376 1.93 16.12 -33.77
N THR A 377 0.78 16.37 -34.38
CA THR A 377 -0.44 16.78 -33.65
C THR A 377 -0.88 15.71 -32.66
N LEU A 378 -0.93 14.44 -33.07
CA LEU A 378 -1.29 13.33 -32.18
C LEU A 378 -0.32 13.21 -31.00
N LEU A 379 0.99 13.43 -31.22
CA LEU A 379 1.96 13.48 -30.13
C LEU A 379 1.68 14.63 -29.16
N GLY A 380 1.41 15.83 -29.69
CA GLY A 380 1.04 16.99 -28.87
C GLY A 380 -0.21 16.71 -28.03
N VAL A 381 -1.26 16.16 -28.63
CA VAL A 381 -2.50 15.77 -27.94
C VAL A 381 -2.25 14.69 -26.88
N SER A 382 -1.42 13.69 -27.18
CA SER A 382 -1.09 12.63 -26.22
C SER A 382 -0.36 13.16 -24.98
N VAL A 383 0.54 14.14 -25.17
CA VAL A 383 1.23 14.79 -24.06
C VAL A 383 0.29 15.69 -23.29
N LEU A 384 -0.55 16.48 -23.97
CA LEU A 384 -1.54 17.33 -23.31
C LEU A 384 -2.51 16.50 -22.45
N PHE A 385 -3.00 15.39 -22.99
CA PHE A 385 -3.85 14.45 -22.25
C PHE A 385 -3.12 13.89 -21.02
N ALA A 386 -1.88 13.43 -21.18
CA ALA A 386 -1.07 12.94 -20.06
C ALA A 386 -0.87 14.03 -19.00
N VAL A 387 -0.53 15.25 -19.40
CA VAL A 387 -0.36 16.41 -18.50
C VAL A 387 -1.64 16.69 -17.72
N SER A 388 -2.82 16.62 -18.35
CA SER A 388 -4.10 16.78 -17.66
C SER A 388 -4.30 15.71 -16.58
N LEU A 389 -3.98 14.44 -16.86
CA LEU A 389 -4.05 13.37 -15.85
C LEU A 389 -3.08 13.67 -14.70
N GLN A 390 -1.82 13.98 -14.99
CA GLN A 390 -0.83 14.23 -13.93
C GLN A 390 -1.16 15.48 -13.11
N ALA A 391 -1.73 16.52 -13.72
CA ALA A 391 -2.23 17.70 -13.01
C ALA A 391 -3.33 17.31 -12.02
N ILE A 392 -4.30 16.47 -12.42
CA ILE A 392 -5.31 15.96 -11.49
C ILE A 392 -4.65 15.24 -10.31
N GLY A 393 -3.62 14.42 -10.56
CA GLY A 393 -2.83 13.78 -9.49
C GLY A 393 -2.12 14.78 -8.58
N ALA A 394 -1.53 15.84 -9.12
CA ALA A 394 -0.82 16.84 -8.33
C ALA A 394 -1.76 17.74 -7.48
N PHE A 395 -2.95 18.08 -8.01
CA PHE A 395 -3.84 19.07 -7.40
C PHE A 395 -5.05 18.47 -6.66
N CYS A 396 -5.53 17.29 -7.05
CA CYS A 396 -6.78 16.72 -6.55
C CYS A 396 -6.60 15.43 -5.72
N TYR A 397 -5.60 14.60 -6.01
CA TYR A 397 -5.32 13.40 -5.20
C TYR A 397 -4.74 13.80 -3.83
N PRO A 398 -5.09 13.16 -2.70
CA PRO A 398 -5.84 11.90 -2.56
C PRO A 398 -7.36 12.03 -2.40
N GLY A 399 -7.97 13.15 -2.79
CA GLY A 399 -9.43 13.31 -2.70
C GLY A 399 -10.19 12.15 -3.36
N GLY A 400 -11.25 11.67 -2.71
CA GLY A 400 -11.99 10.50 -3.16
C GLY A 400 -11.27 9.20 -2.80
N ASP A 401 -10.59 8.58 -3.77
CA ASP A 401 -9.79 7.36 -3.60
C ASP A 401 -8.68 7.29 -4.67
N SER A 402 -7.71 6.41 -4.46
CA SER A 402 -6.69 5.96 -5.41
C SER A 402 -7.20 5.06 -6.54
N GLY A 403 -8.41 4.50 -6.48
CA GLY A 403 -8.91 3.57 -7.49
C GLY A 403 -7.99 2.35 -7.66
N ASN A 404 -7.61 1.74 -6.53
CA ASN A 404 -6.76 0.53 -6.47
C ASN A 404 -7.51 -0.72 -6.94
N GLU A 405 -6.86 -1.89 -6.91
CA GLU A 405 -7.44 -3.19 -7.34
C GLU A 405 -8.86 -3.39 -6.80
N ARG A 406 -9.10 -2.96 -5.56
CA ARG A 406 -10.38 -2.90 -4.83
C ARG A 406 -11.54 -2.25 -5.58
N HIS A 407 -11.24 -1.43 -6.58
CA HIS A 407 -12.22 -0.69 -7.36
C HIS A 407 -12.31 -1.17 -8.81
N GLY A 408 -11.64 -2.27 -9.15
CA GLY A 408 -11.55 -2.83 -10.49
C GLY A 408 -10.50 -2.12 -11.35
N SER A 409 -9.37 -2.80 -11.58
CA SER A 409 -8.23 -2.24 -12.32
C SER A 409 -8.55 -1.78 -13.74
N TRP A 410 -9.65 -2.23 -14.33
CA TRP A 410 -10.06 -1.92 -15.71
C TRP A 410 -11.28 -0.98 -15.81
N THR A 411 -11.88 -0.57 -14.68
CA THR A 411 -13.11 0.23 -14.65
C THR A 411 -12.82 1.72 -14.70
N VAL A 412 -12.83 2.34 -15.88
CA VAL A 412 -12.38 3.74 -16.07
C VAL A 412 -13.07 4.73 -15.12
N SER A 413 -14.37 4.57 -14.87
CA SER A 413 -15.14 5.43 -13.95
C SER A 413 -14.67 5.39 -12.50
N ARG A 414 -13.87 4.37 -12.14
CA ARG A 414 -13.26 4.19 -10.81
C ARG A 414 -11.73 4.39 -10.83
N SER A 415 -11.18 4.94 -11.91
CA SER A 415 -9.74 5.25 -11.99
C SER A 415 -9.35 6.44 -11.10
N SER A 416 -8.10 6.46 -10.61
CA SER A 416 -7.59 7.56 -9.76
C SER A 416 -7.81 8.97 -10.34
N PRO A 417 -7.61 9.24 -11.65
CA PRO A 417 -7.89 10.57 -12.19
C PRO A 417 -9.37 10.96 -12.09
N VAL A 418 -10.30 10.02 -12.35
CA VAL A 418 -11.73 10.31 -12.29
C VAL A 418 -12.16 10.56 -10.84
N LEU A 419 -11.74 9.71 -9.92
CA LEU A 419 -12.08 9.83 -8.50
C LEU A 419 -11.49 11.11 -7.90
N ALA A 420 -10.21 11.39 -8.13
CA ALA A 420 -9.55 12.60 -7.66
C ALA A 420 -10.18 13.87 -8.26
N PHE A 421 -10.45 13.89 -9.57
CA PHE A 421 -11.12 15.03 -10.21
C PHE A 421 -12.51 15.27 -9.63
N SER A 422 -13.27 14.20 -9.38
CA SER A 422 -14.61 14.29 -8.79
C SER A 422 -14.61 14.84 -7.35
N ALA A 423 -13.51 14.61 -6.61
CA ALA A 423 -13.32 15.13 -5.27
C ALA A 423 -12.87 16.60 -5.23
N GLY A 424 -12.43 17.14 -6.37
CA GLY A 424 -12.01 18.54 -6.50
C GLY A 424 -10.62 18.84 -5.93
N LEU A 425 -10.29 20.14 -5.93
CA LEU A 425 -8.98 20.64 -5.50
C LEU A 425 -8.76 20.43 -4.00
N GLN A 426 -7.55 19.97 -3.66
CA GLN A 426 -7.12 19.79 -2.28
C GLN A 426 -6.61 21.08 -1.64
N PRO A 427 -6.62 21.19 -0.29
CA PRO A 427 -6.13 22.36 0.41
C PRO A 427 -4.68 22.72 0.05
N LEU A 428 -4.40 24.03 -0.01
CA LEU A 428 -3.07 24.59 -0.24
C LEU A 428 -2.33 24.69 1.11
N HIS A 429 -1.66 23.62 1.53
CA HIS A 429 -1.04 23.54 2.87
C HIS A 429 -0.07 24.68 3.19
N PHE A 430 0.58 25.24 2.17
CA PHE A 430 1.63 26.25 2.28
C PHE A 430 1.23 27.62 1.70
N LEU A 431 -0.07 27.86 1.48
CA LEU A 431 -0.56 29.16 1.05
C LEU A 431 -0.04 30.34 1.89
N PRO A 432 0.12 30.21 3.23
CA PRO A 432 0.68 31.29 4.04
C PRO A 432 2.08 31.77 3.63
N LEU A 433 2.89 30.94 2.94
CA LEU A 433 4.21 31.34 2.45
C LEU A 433 4.16 32.34 1.29
N VAL A 434 3.16 32.23 0.42
CA VAL A 434 3.09 33.02 -0.82
C VAL A 434 2.08 34.15 -0.75
N ALA A 435 1.13 34.06 0.19
CA ALA A 435 0.07 35.05 0.36
C ALA A 435 -0.18 35.33 1.86
N PRO A 436 0.83 35.80 2.62
CA PRO A 436 0.71 36.05 4.06
C PRO A 436 -0.30 37.15 4.42
N SER A 437 -0.65 38.00 3.44
CA SER A 437 -1.65 39.07 3.57
C SER A 437 -3.08 38.59 3.40
N LEU A 438 -3.32 37.37 2.93
CA LEU A 438 -4.66 36.78 2.99
C LEU A 438 -5.00 36.59 4.47
N PRO A 439 -6.13 37.12 4.97
CA PRO A 439 -6.49 37.01 6.38
C PRO A 439 -6.55 35.53 6.75
N MET A 440 -5.53 35.07 7.48
CA MET A 440 -5.36 33.67 7.82
C MET A 440 -6.55 33.25 8.67
N ALA A 441 -7.24 32.19 8.25
CA ALA A 441 -8.33 31.65 9.05
C ALA A 441 -7.73 31.02 10.31
N ARG A 442 -7.71 31.78 11.41
CA ARG A 442 -7.65 31.18 12.75
C ARG A 442 -8.88 30.27 12.93
N ALA A 443 -8.80 29.31 13.84
CA ALA A 443 -10.00 28.65 14.34
C ALA A 443 -11.04 29.74 14.70
N LEU A 444 -12.24 29.64 14.13
CA LEU A 444 -13.27 30.66 14.31
C LEU A 444 -13.84 30.45 15.71
N ALA A 445 -14.00 31.54 16.48
CA ALA A 445 -14.75 31.45 17.71
C ALA A 445 -16.20 31.01 17.41
N PRO A 446 -16.94 30.40 18.36
CA PRO A 446 -18.32 29.96 18.13
C PRO A 446 -19.26 31.06 17.60
N GLU A 447 -19.00 32.33 17.94
CA GLU A 447 -19.75 33.49 17.41
C GLU A 447 -19.38 33.87 15.97
N GLU A 448 -18.15 33.56 15.54
CA GLU A 448 -17.63 33.84 14.20
C GLU A 448 -18.00 32.74 13.20
N GLY A 449 -18.22 31.51 13.67
CA GLY A 449 -18.63 30.35 12.87
C GLY A 449 -20.15 30.18 12.68
N ARG A 450 -20.98 31.15 13.11
CA ARG A 450 -22.45 31.03 13.01
C ARG A 450 -22.92 31.08 11.55
N GLY A 451 -23.56 30.02 11.09
CA GLY A 451 -24.14 29.95 9.76
C GLY A 451 -25.63 29.71 9.75
N ALA A 452 -26.25 30.04 8.62
CA ALA A 452 -27.59 29.58 8.27
C ALA A 452 -27.53 28.79 6.97
N LEU A 453 -28.22 27.64 6.94
CA LEU A 453 -28.32 26.75 5.79
C LEU A 453 -29.75 26.71 5.29
N ARG A 454 -29.94 26.76 3.97
CA ARG A 454 -31.24 26.47 3.33
C ARG A 454 -31.02 25.69 2.04
N PHE A 455 -31.95 24.81 1.70
CA PHE A 455 -31.96 24.17 0.39
C PHE A 455 -32.21 25.24 -0.68
N ALA A 456 -31.32 25.33 -1.68
CA ALA A 456 -31.50 26.23 -2.80
C ALA A 456 -32.59 25.70 -3.75
N GLU A 457 -32.72 24.38 -3.81
CA GLU A 457 -33.78 23.63 -4.50
C GLU A 457 -34.19 22.46 -3.58
N PRO A 458 -35.46 22.01 -3.59
CA PRO A 458 -35.90 20.90 -2.76
C PRO A 458 -35.03 19.66 -2.99
N PRO A 459 -34.51 19.00 -1.94
CA PRO A 459 -33.76 17.76 -2.09
C PRO A 459 -34.70 16.64 -2.59
N PRO A 460 -34.16 15.60 -3.25
CA PRO A 460 -34.97 14.50 -3.74
C PRO A 460 -35.68 13.79 -2.59
N ALA A 461 -36.98 13.55 -2.73
CA ALA A 461 -37.79 12.85 -1.72
C ALA A 461 -37.41 11.36 -1.61
N SER A 462 -36.91 10.77 -2.69
CA SER A 462 -36.36 9.42 -2.71
C SER A 462 -35.15 9.31 -3.61
N VAL A 463 -34.22 8.42 -3.24
CA VAL A 463 -33.04 8.09 -4.03
C VAL A 463 -32.81 6.58 -4.02
N PRO A 464 -32.26 5.99 -5.09
CA PRO A 464 -31.78 4.61 -5.03
C PRO A 464 -30.65 4.45 -4.01
N ALA A 465 -30.55 3.28 -3.40
CA ALA A 465 -29.37 2.90 -2.61
C ALA A 465 -28.06 3.17 -3.39
N ASP A 466 -27.03 3.64 -2.69
CA ASP A 466 -25.70 4.02 -3.23
C ASP A 466 -25.68 5.21 -4.22
N ALA A 467 -26.82 5.81 -4.55
CA ALA A 467 -26.87 6.99 -5.41
C ALA A 467 -26.15 8.19 -4.79
N ARG A 468 -25.69 9.14 -5.62
CA ARG A 468 -25.06 10.39 -5.20
C ARG A 468 -25.90 11.58 -5.69
N PRO A 469 -27.02 11.91 -5.02
CA PRO A 469 -27.87 13.02 -5.44
C PRO A 469 -27.12 14.35 -5.36
N ASP A 470 -27.39 15.25 -6.32
CA ASP A 470 -26.95 16.64 -6.25
C ASP A 470 -27.85 17.39 -5.25
N VAL A 471 -27.29 17.83 -4.13
CA VAL A 471 -27.99 18.62 -3.12
C VAL A 471 -27.45 20.04 -3.14
N ARG A 472 -28.25 20.99 -3.62
CA ARG A 472 -27.86 22.40 -3.71
C ARG A 472 -28.26 23.15 -2.44
N VAL A 473 -27.29 23.78 -1.80
CA VAL A 473 -27.45 24.40 -0.48
C VAL A 473 -26.98 25.84 -0.57
N ALA A 474 -27.85 26.77 -0.16
CA ALA A 474 -27.46 28.15 0.08
C ALA A 474 -26.99 28.29 1.53
N VAL A 475 -25.76 28.76 1.70
CA VAL A 475 -25.07 28.93 2.96
C VAL A 475 -24.85 30.42 3.20
N THR A 476 -25.39 30.95 4.29
CA THR A 476 -25.23 32.35 4.69
C THR A 476 -24.31 32.45 5.90
N ASN A 477 -23.28 33.30 5.81
CA ASN A 477 -22.45 33.63 6.96
C ASN A 477 -23.22 34.59 7.89
N ARG A 478 -23.59 34.13 9.08
CA ARG A 478 -24.26 34.93 10.12
C ARG A 478 -23.32 35.30 11.28
N GLY A 479 -22.06 34.90 11.18
CA GLY A 479 -21.04 35.22 12.14
C GLY A 479 -20.53 36.65 11.97
N LYS A 480 -19.69 37.07 12.92
CA LYS A 480 -19.00 38.37 12.87
C LYS A 480 -17.71 38.33 12.06
N GLY A 481 -17.19 37.13 11.76
CA GLY A 481 -15.93 36.91 11.05
C GLY A 481 -16.13 36.53 9.59
N ARG A 482 -15.12 36.79 8.75
CA ARG A 482 -15.06 36.29 7.36
C ARG A 482 -14.77 34.78 7.38
N TRP A 483 -15.48 34.02 6.54
CA TRP A 483 -15.14 32.63 6.27
C TRP A 483 -14.29 32.52 5.01
N SER A 484 -13.42 31.51 4.98
CA SER A 484 -12.61 31.18 3.80
C SER A 484 -12.47 29.68 3.63
N SER A 485 -12.41 29.23 2.37
CA SER A 485 -12.05 27.86 2.02
C SER A 485 -10.54 27.60 2.00
N PHE A 486 -9.71 28.64 2.12
CA PHE A 486 -8.27 28.51 1.97
C PHE A 486 -7.55 28.13 3.27
N GLY A 487 -8.12 28.47 4.43
CA GLY A 487 -7.54 28.14 5.73
C GLY A 487 -6.19 28.81 6.01
N GLY A 488 -5.51 28.35 7.06
CA GLY A 488 -4.10 28.59 7.36
C GLY A 488 -3.22 27.42 6.88
N TRP A 489 -2.19 27.08 7.66
CA TRP A 489 -1.35 25.91 7.38
C TRP A 489 -2.20 24.64 7.34
N PHE A 490 -1.95 23.78 6.35
CA PHE A 490 -2.75 22.56 6.12
C PHE A 490 -4.27 22.79 5.93
N GLY A 491 -4.68 24.03 5.62
CA GLY A 491 -6.09 24.39 5.53
C GLY A 491 -6.79 24.50 6.89
N GLU A 492 -6.05 24.50 8.01
CA GLU A 492 -6.62 24.68 9.35
C GLU A 492 -7.47 25.95 9.41
N GLY A 493 -8.63 25.88 10.07
CA GLY A 493 -9.56 26.99 10.13
C GLY A 493 -10.40 27.20 8.88
N ALA A 494 -10.19 26.45 7.78
CA ALA A 494 -11.04 26.55 6.61
C ALA A 494 -12.46 26.03 6.90
N VAL A 495 -13.47 26.71 6.34
CA VAL A 495 -14.89 26.41 6.58
C VAL A 495 -15.45 25.61 5.40
N LYS A 496 -16.11 24.49 5.71
CA LYS A 496 -16.72 23.57 4.73
C LYS A 496 -18.18 23.29 5.06
N LEU A 497 -18.91 22.84 4.06
CA LEU A 497 -20.18 22.16 4.22
C LEU A 497 -19.91 20.66 4.36
N ALA A 498 -20.55 20.01 5.32
CA ALA A 498 -20.50 18.57 5.49
C ALA A 498 -21.92 17.98 5.51
N ALA A 499 -22.05 16.74 5.04
CA ALA A 499 -23.30 15.99 5.02
C ALA A 499 -23.12 14.58 5.59
N TRP A 500 -24.06 14.20 6.45
CA TRP A 500 -24.16 12.89 7.09
C TRP A 500 -25.51 12.25 6.78
N TRP A 501 -25.52 10.92 6.73
CA TRP A 501 -26.76 10.16 6.76
C TRP A 501 -27.00 9.67 8.19
N THR A 502 -28.23 9.88 8.64
CA THR A 502 -28.71 9.39 9.94
C THR A 502 -29.95 8.54 9.73
N THR A 503 -30.16 7.56 10.61
CA THR A 503 -31.35 6.72 10.63
C THR A 503 -32.58 7.53 11.05
N GLY A 504 -33.78 6.97 10.88
CA GLY A 504 -35.03 7.68 11.20
C GLY A 504 -35.15 8.21 12.64
N ASP A 505 -34.49 7.53 13.59
CA ASP A 505 -34.35 7.89 15.01
C ASP A 505 -33.24 8.95 15.29
N GLY A 506 -32.51 9.39 14.25
CA GLY A 506 -31.47 10.40 14.35
C GLY A 506 -30.08 9.85 14.67
N SER A 507 -29.90 8.52 14.79
CA SER A 507 -28.59 7.94 15.04
C SER A 507 -27.69 8.00 13.79
N PRO A 508 -26.36 8.20 13.92
CA PRO A 508 -25.46 8.19 12.77
C PRO A 508 -25.39 6.80 12.15
N THR A 509 -25.44 6.72 10.82
CA THR A 509 -25.29 5.43 10.13
C THR A 509 -23.88 4.86 10.40
N PRO A 510 -23.76 3.63 10.95
CA PRO A 510 -22.47 3.02 11.27
C PRO A 510 -21.52 3.00 10.07
N GLY A 511 -20.26 3.36 10.28
CA GLY A 511 -19.22 3.37 9.22
C GLY A 511 -19.33 4.51 8.20
N SER A 512 -20.30 5.41 8.30
CA SER A 512 -20.44 6.52 7.36
C SER A 512 -19.48 7.67 7.65
N VAL A 513 -18.63 8.00 6.67
CA VAL A 513 -17.77 9.19 6.70
C VAL A 513 -18.55 10.37 6.10
N PRO A 514 -18.51 11.58 6.69
CA PRO A 514 -19.16 12.73 6.10
C PRO A 514 -18.67 12.99 4.68
N THR A 515 -19.61 13.34 3.80
CA THR A 515 -19.24 13.97 2.53
C THR A 515 -18.99 15.45 2.82
N GLU A 516 -17.89 16.01 2.33
CA GLU A 516 -17.56 17.43 2.50
C GLU A 516 -17.53 18.18 1.16
N ALA A 517 -17.86 19.46 1.18
CA ALA A 517 -17.79 20.35 0.03
C ALA A 517 -17.32 21.76 0.45
N TRP A 518 -16.58 22.42 -0.44
CA TRP A 518 -16.21 23.83 -0.26
C TRP A 518 -17.43 24.73 -0.47
N ILE A 519 -17.62 25.72 0.42
CA ILE A 519 -18.74 26.66 0.35
C ILE A 519 -18.44 27.77 -0.67
N ALA A 520 -17.39 28.55 -0.41
CA ALA A 520 -16.92 29.65 -1.24
C ALA A 520 -15.46 29.99 -0.91
N SER A 521 -14.74 30.61 -1.84
CA SER A 521 -13.37 31.11 -1.64
C SER A 521 -13.27 32.06 -0.44
N SER A 522 -14.26 32.94 -0.32
CA SER A 522 -14.47 33.85 0.78
C SER A 522 -15.97 34.10 0.95
N LEU A 523 -16.42 34.23 2.19
CA LEU A 523 -17.79 34.62 2.53
C LEU A 523 -17.76 35.63 3.68
N LEU A 524 -18.07 36.90 3.38
CA LEU A 524 -18.15 37.96 4.39
C LEU A 524 -19.40 37.81 5.26
N PRO A 525 -19.42 38.40 6.47
CA PRO A 525 -20.63 38.49 7.28
C PRO A 525 -21.83 39.01 6.48
N GLY A 526 -22.93 38.25 6.48
CA GLY A 526 -24.17 38.55 5.74
C GLY A 526 -24.23 38.00 4.31
N GLU A 527 -23.11 37.62 3.70
CA GLU A 527 -23.10 37.06 2.34
C GLU A 527 -23.64 35.63 2.30
N THR A 528 -24.18 35.26 1.15
CA THR A 528 -24.71 33.93 0.88
C THR A 528 -24.06 33.34 -0.35
N ALA A 529 -23.58 32.09 -0.25
CA ALA A 529 -23.07 31.31 -1.37
C ALA A 529 -23.95 30.08 -1.61
N VAL A 530 -24.09 29.65 -2.86
CA VAL A 530 -24.76 28.40 -3.22
C VAL A 530 -23.71 27.39 -3.62
N THR A 531 -23.67 26.25 -2.92
CA THR A 531 -22.77 25.14 -3.23
C THR A 531 -23.56 23.85 -3.43
N THR A 532 -22.99 22.90 -4.18
CA THR A 532 -23.58 21.58 -4.42
C THR A 532 -22.78 20.53 -3.69
N ILE A 533 -23.45 19.69 -2.91
CA ILE A 533 -22.85 18.54 -2.24
C ILE A 533 -23.48 17.24 -2.77
N ARG A 534 -22.66 16.18 -2.90
CA ARG A 534 -23.04 14.90 -3.52
C ARG A 534 -22.86 13.72 -2.56
N PRO A 535 -23.66 13.65 -1.48
CA PRO A 535 -23.52 12.60 -0.47
C PRO A 535 -23.89 11.24 -1.03
N ARG A 536 -23.10 10.19 -0.74
CA ARG A 536 -23.42 8.81 -1.14
C ARG A 536 -24.54 8.28 -0.25
N ALA A 537 -25.68 7.90 -0.83
CA ALA A 537 -26.81 7.35 -0.10
C ALA A 537 -26.47 6.01 0.57
N PRO A 538 -27.07 5.70 1.74
CA PRO A 538 -26.94 4.40 2.39
C PRO A 538 -27.25 3.27 1.43
N ALA A 539 -26.53 2.16 1.56
CA ALA A 539 -26.73 0.99 0.71
C ALA A 539 -27.97 0.18 1.11
N ALA A 540 -28.39 0.27 2.37
CA ALA A 540 -29.60 -0.36 2.87
C ALA A 540 -30.82 0.51 2.58
N ALA A 541 -31.86 -0.07 2.01
CA ALA A 541 -33.13 0.62 1.81
C ALA A 541 -33.76 1.00 3.15
N GLY A 542 -34.46 2.12 3.20
CA GLY A 542 -35.12 2.59 4.42
C GLY A 542 -35.34 4.09 4.46
N SER A 543 -35.88 4.53 5.59
CA SER A 543 -36.13 5.93 5.89
C SER A 543 -34.91 6.54 6.59
N TYR A 544 -34.28 7.52 5.94
CA TYR A 544 -33.11 8.21 6.46
C TYR A 544 -33.35 9.71 6.51
N ARG A 545 -32.50 10.41 7.29
CA ARG A 545 -32.35 11.86 7.19
C ARG A 545 -30.97 12.20 6.66
N LEU A 546 -30.94 13.04 5.65
CA LEU A 546 -29.74 13.71 5.20
C LEU A 546 -29.56 14.97 6.05
N ARG A 547 -28.54 14.97 6.92
CA ARG A 547 -28.20 16.08 7.81
C ARG A 547 -26.99 16.81 7.24
N LEU A 548 -27.09 18.13 7.14
CA LEU A 548 -26.03 19.00 6.64
C LEU A 548 -25.63 20.01 7.70
N GLY A 549 -24.35 20.31 7.79
CA GLY A 549 -23.79 21.21 8.78
C GLY A 549 -22.54 21.92 8.28
N ILE A 550 -22.17 22.98 8.97
CA ILE A 550 -20.94 23.72 8.70
C ILE A 550 -19.85 23.20 9.62
N VAL A 551 -18.72 22.80 9.05
CA VAL A 551 -17.58 22.26 9.78
C VAL A 551 -16.33 23.10 9.53
N GLN A 552 -15.40 23.08 10.49
CA GLN A 552 -14.11 23.74 10.36
C GLN A 552 -12.96 22.73 10.40
N VAL A 553 -12.03 22.84 9.45
CA VAL A 553 -10.84 21.98 9.40
C VAL A 553 -10.01 22.21 10.67
N GLY A 554 -9.67 21.13 11.38
CA GLY A 554 -8.96 21.16 12.67
C GLY A 554 -9.87 21.26 13.90
N ASN A 555 -11.18 21.52 13.71
CA ASN A 555 -12.18 21.54 14.78
C ASN A 555 -13.50 20.88 14.31
N PRO A 556 -13.53 19.53 14.19
CA PRO A 556 -14.66 18.79 13.63
C PRO A 556 -15.90 18.76 14.56
N SER A 557 -15.77 19.23 15.81
CA SER A 557 -16.86 19.28 16.79
C SER A 557 -17.98 20.27 16.43
N ALA A 558 -17.70 21.28 15.60
CA ALA A 558 -18.70 22.22 15.12
C ALA A 558 -19.51 21.58 13.97
N GLY A 559 -20.81 21.32 14.18
CA GLY A 559 -21.72 20.87 13.12
C GLY A 559 -21.77 19.35 12.86
N GLY A 560 -21.11 18.53 13.67
CA GLY A 560 -21.13 17.07 13.57
C GLY A 560 -22.52 16.43 13.75
N PRO A 561 -22.64 15.09 13.66
CA PRO A 561 -23.94 14.39 13.65
C PRO A 561 -24.80 14.66 14.91
N GLY A 562 -24.20 15.01 16.04
CA GLY A 562 -24.89 15.39 17.28
C GLY A 562 -25.00 16.89 17.58
N ALA A 563 -24.59 17.78 16.67
CA ALA A 563 -24.63 19.23 16.91
C ALA A 563 -26.03 19.80 16.67
N GLU A 564 -26.67 20.43 17.66
CA GLU A 564 -28.00 21.06 17.50
C GLU A 564 -27.90 22.59 17.31
N GLY A 565 -28.81 23.17 16.53
CA GLY A 565 -28.94 24.63 16.37
C GLY A 565 -29.11 25.13 14.92
N PRO A 566 -29.15 26.46 14.72
CA PRO A 566 -29.50 27.11 13.43
C PRO A 566 -28.50 26.89 12.27
N GLY A 567 -27.39 26.19 12.53
CA GLY A 567 -26.36 25.84 11.54
C GLY A 567 -26.50 24.44 10.96
N VAL A 568 -27.63 23.76 11.20
CA VAL A 568 -27.92 22.41 10.70
C VAL A 568 -29.18 22.43 9.83
N LEU A 569 -29.12 21.72 8.71
CA LEU A 569 -30.22 21.55 7.76
C LEU A 569 -30.49 20.05 7.56
N GLU A 570 -31.75 19.64 7.64
CA GLU A 570 -32.12 18.23 7.47
C GLU A 570 -33.21 18.05 6.42
N ALA A 571 -33.17 16.92 5.72
CA ALA A 571 -34.28 16.47 4.89
C ALA A 571 -34.50 14.96 5.07
N PRO A 572 -35.76 14.52 5.25
CA PRO A 572 -36.10 13.11 5.15
C PRO A 572 -35.96 12.65 3.70
N ILE A 573 -35.27 11.54 3.48
CA ILE A 573 -35.09 10.95 2.16
C ILE A 573 -35.36 9.45 2.27
N GLN A 574 -36.26 8.94 1.42
CA GLN A 574 -36.48 7.51 1.28
C GLN A 574 -35.41 6.90 0.40
N VAL A 575 -34.62 5.99 0.95
CA VAL A 575 -33.69 5.18 0.17
C VAL A 575 -34.44 3.97 -0.34
N SER A 576 -34.72 3.95 -1.64
CA SER A 576 -35.36 2.80 -2.27
C SER A 576 -34.34 1.67 -2.48
N PRO A 577 -34.78 0.39 -2.41
CA PRO A 577 -33.94 -0.72 -2.83
C PRO A 577 -33.38 -0.46 -4.23
N ALA A 578 -32.13 -0.86 -4.47
CA ALA A 578 -31.63 -0.93 -5.84
C ALA A 578 -32.61 -1.77 -6.68
N ALA A 579 -32.90 -1.36 -7.92
CA ALA A 579 -33.93 -1.97 -8.76
C ALA A 579 -33.85 -3.51 -8.74
N LEU A 580 -34.99 -4.18 -8.51
CA LEU A 580 -35.12 -5.64 -8.44
C LEU A 580 -34.48 -6.30 -9.68
N GLY A 581 -33.39 -7.04 -9.44
CA GLY A 581 -32.54 -7.65 -10.49
C GLY A 581 -31.08 -7.15 -10.54
N SER A 582 -30.75 -6.10 -9.78
CA SER A 582 -29.42 -5.46 -9.78
C SER A 582 -28.63 -5.55 -8.46
N GLY A 583 -29.23 -6.11 -7.40
CA GLY A 583 -28.57 -6.30 -6.10
C GLY A 583 -27.70 -7.55 -6.05
N PRO A 584 -26.66 -7.59 -5.19
CA PRO A 584 -25.77 -8.72 -5.14
C PRO A 584 -26.45 -9.91 -4.42
N ARG A 585 -26.31 -11.10 -4.99
CA ARG A 585 -26.95 -12.36 -4.57
C ARG A 585 -25.91 -13.42 -4.31
N VAL A 586 -25.98 -14.06 -3.15
CA VAL A 586 -25.19 -15.26 -2.80
C VAL A 586 -26.07 -16.49 -2.89
N ILE A 587 -25.50 -17.58 -3.40
CA ILE A 587 -26.08 -18.91 -3.32
C ILE A 587 -25.16 -19.76 -2.43
N TRP A 588 -25.67 -20.20 -1.29
CA TRP A 588 -24.94 -21.05 -0.35
C TRP A 588 -24.99 -22.52 -0.81
N GLY A 589 -23.86 -23.20 -0.73
CA GLY A 589 -23.66 -24.59 -1.14
C GLY A 589 -23.37 -25.54 0.02
N GLY A 590 -23.41 -25.05 1.26
CA GLY A 590 -23.14 -25.80 2.49
C GLY A 590 -22.07 -25.13 3.35
N VAL A 591 -22.01 -25.54 4.63
CA VAL A 591 -21.00 -25.10 5.58
C VAL A 591 -20.64 -26.24 6.52
N ASP A 592 -19.33 -26.44 6.70
CA ASP A 592 -18.78 -27.41 7.66
C ASP A 592 -18.00 -26.64 8.74
N GLY A 593 -18.34 -26.87 10.00
CA GLY A 593 -17.65 -26.27 11.14
C GLY A 593 -18.22 -26.78 12.47
N PRO A 594 -17.61 -26.41 13.60
CA PRO A 594 -18.03 -26.90 14.90
C PRO A 594 -19.41 -26.33 15.30
N SER A 595 -20.24 -27.17 15.92
CA SER A 595 -21.51 -26.76 16.54
C SER A 595 -21.33 -26.23 17.96
N GLU A 596 -20.12 -26.30 18.52
CA GLU A 596 -19.79 -25.78 19.85
C GLU A 596 -18.47 -24.99 19.82
N ILE A 597 -18.42 -23.84 20.51
CA ILE A 597 -17.23 -22.99 20.65
C ILE A 597 -17.08 -22.56 22.11
N VAL A 598 -15.87 -22.34 22.59
CA VAL A 598 -15.65 -21.74 23.92
C VAL A 598 -15.65 -20.21 23.81
N ALA A 599 -16.30 -19.52 24.74
CA ALA A 599 -16.36 -18.05 24.77
C ALA A 599 -14.95 -17.42 24.67
N GLY A 600 -14.81 -16.41 23.83
CA GLY A 600 -13.54 -15.74 23.52
C GLY A 600 -12.57 -16.53 22.64
N ARG A 601 -12.89 -17.76 22.22
CA ARG A 601 -12.04 -18.57 21.31
C ARG A 601 -12.46 -18.43 19.85
N ARG A 602 -11.55 -18.85 18.96
CA ARG A 602 -11.76 -18.91 17.52
C ARG A 602 -12.13 -20.32 17.06
N ALA A 603 -13.04 -20.42 16.11
CA ALA A 603 -13.39 -21.62 15.37
C ALA A 603 -13.24 -21.36 13.86
N ARG A 604 -12.94 -22.41 13.10
CA ARG A 604 -12.83 -22.32 11.62
C ARG A 604 -14.03 -22.98 10.95
N TYR A 605 -14.64 -22.27 10.02
CA TYR A 605 -15.74 -22.76 9.18
C TYR A 605 -15.30 -22.81 7.73
N ARG A 606 -15.63 -23.92 7.05
CA ARG A 606 -15.49 -24.12 5.61
C ARG A 606 -16.83 -23.84 4.96
N VAL A 607 -16.91 -22.77 4.19
CA VAL A 607 -18.16 -22.29 3.61
C VAL A 607 -18.11 -22.45 2.10
N ARG A 608 -19.08 -23.18 1.55
CA ARG A 608 -19.25 -23.33 0.11
C ARG A 608 -20.29 -22.32 -0.37
N LEU A 609 -19.94 -21.47 -1.33
CA LEU A 609 -20.84 -20.44 -1.87
C LEU A 609 -20.52 -20.11 -3.33
N ARG A 610 -21.48 -19.55 -4.06
CA ARG A 610 -21.29 -19.01 -5.42
C ARG A 610 -22.01 -17.68 -5.60
N ASN A 611 -21.53 -16.90 -6.56
CA ASN A 611 -22.19 -15.68 -6.99
C ASN A 611 -23.50 -16.00 -7.74
N GLY A 612 -24.62 -15.56 -7.20
CA GLY A 612 -25.96 -15.64 -7.81
C GLY A 612 -26.45 -14.30 -8.37
N SER A 613 -25.59 -13.29 -8.42
CA SER A 613 -25.87 -11.97 -8.99
C SER A 613 -25.76 -12.01 -10.51
N THR A 614 -26.35 -11.02 -11.18
CA THR A 614 -26.24 -10.82 -12.64
C THR A 614 -24.90 -10.22 -13.08
N THR A 615 -24.04 -9.84 -12.13
CA THR A 615 -22.69 -9.30 -12.36
C THR A 615 -21.70 -9.95 -11.39
N PRO A 616 -20.40 -10.06 -11.77
CA PRO A 616 -19.36 -10.51 -10.86
C PRO A 616 -19.30 -9.64 -9.58
N TRP A 617 -19.14 -10.27 -8.42
CA TRP A 617 -18.85 -9.53 -7.19
C TRP A 617 -17.51 -8.80 -7.31
N THR A 618 -17.44 -7.63 -6.69
CA THR A 618 -16.18 -6.89 -6.55
C THR A 618 -15.27 -7.63 -5.57
N ASP A 619 -13.98 -7.33 -5.63
CA ASP A 619 -12.99 -7.79 -4.64
C ASP A 619 -13.11 -7.06 -3.28
N GLN A 620 -14.15 -6.24 -3.11
CA GLN A 620 -14.58 -5.69 -1.81
C GLN A 620 -15.63 -6.54 -1.11
N VAL A 621 -16.09 -7.63 -1.74
CA VAL A 621 -17.02 -8.56 -1.11
C VAL A 621 -16.24 -9.58 -0.30
N HIS A 622 -16.47 -9.60 1.01
CA HIS A 622 -15.88 -10.57 1.93
C HIS A 622 -16.96 -11.44 2.54
N LEU A 623 -16.60 -12.69 2.83
CA LEU A 623 -17.39 -13.54 3.73
C LEU A 623 -17.13 -13.11 5.17
N SER A 624 -18.19 -12.98 5.95
CA SER A 624 -18.15 -12.52 7.33
C SER A 624 -19.32 -13.12 8.13
N TYR A 625 -19.47 -12.75 9.40
CA TYR A 625 -20.54 -13.28 10.26
C TYR A 625 -21.11 -12.29 11.28
N HIS A 626 -22.26 -12.64 11.84
CA HIS A 626 -22.91 -11.98 12.98
C HIS A 626 -23.31 -13.02 14.03
N TRP A 627 -23.33 -12.62 15.30
CA TRP A 627 -23.95 -13.40 16.37
C TRP A 627 -25.33 -12.85 16.70
N ARG A 628 -26.32 -13.75 16.73
CA ARG A 628 -27.67 -13.45 17.19
C ARG A 628 -28.08 -14.37 18.34
N SER A 629 -28.99 -13.90 19.18
CA SER A 629 -29.68 -14.73 20.16
C SER A 629 -30.53 -15.81 19.45
N ALA A 630 -30.93 -16.84 20.19
CA ALA A 630 -31.87 -17.85 19.69
C ALA A 630 -33.19 -17.24 19.17
N ASP A 631 -33.63 -16.13 19.76
CA ASP A 631 -34.82 -15.38 19.35
C ASP A 631 -34.56 -14.41 18.18
N GLY A 632 -33.35 -14.42 17.61
CA GLY A 632 -32.98 -13.62 16.43
C GLY A 632 -32.57 -12.18 16.71
N VAL A 633 -32.35 -11.80 17.97
CA VAL A 633 -31.82 -10.48 18.36
C VAL A 633 -30.33 -10.42 18.06
N GLU A 634 -29.87 -9.38 17.37
CA GLU A 634 -28.44 -9.20 17.08
C GLU A 634 -27.65 -8.87 18.37
N LEU A 635 -26.62 -9.67 18.68
CA LEU A 635 -25.82 -9.55 19.89
C LEU A 635 -24.42 -9.02 19.62
N HIS A 636 -23.81 -9.47 18.52
CA HIS A 636 -22.55 -8.93 18.03
C HIS A 636 -22.62 -8.77 16.51
N ARG A 637 -22.35 -7.54 16.07
CA ARG A 637 -22.32 -7.16 14.67
C ARG A 637 -20.88 -6.98 14.23
N GLU A 638 -20.54 -7.51 13.06
CA GLU A 638 -19.24 -7.38 12.39
C GLU A 638 -18.12 -8.36 12.80
N GLY A 639 -18.33 -9.65 12.54
CA GLY A 639 -17.28 -10.67 12.64
C GLY A 639 -16.10 -10.50 11.68
N GLY A 640 -15.04 -11.30 11.85
CA GLY A 640 -13.84 -11.24 10.99
C GLY A 640 -14.12 -11.45 9.49
N ARG A 641 -13.22 -10.95 8.63
CA ARG A 641 -13.37 -11.02 7.17
C ARG A 641 -12.54 -12.14 6.55
N ALA A 642 -13.15 -12.88 5.61
CA ALA A 642 -12.47 -13.77 4.69
C ALA A 642 -12.58 -13.24 3.26
N ASN A 643 -11.44 -13.10 2.58
CA ASN A 643 -11.40 -12.63 1.19
C ASN A 643 -11.99 -13.67 0.24
N LEU A 644 -12.87 -13.22 -0.65
CA LEU A 644 -13.35 -14.03 -1.76
C LEU A 644 -12.46 -13.79 -2.99
N VAL A 645 -11.97 -14.87 -3.61
CA VAL A 645 -11.36 -14.79 -4.95
C VAL A 645 -12.49 -14.50 -5.95
N PRO A 646 -12.34 -13.52 -6.86
CA PRO A 646 -13.39 -13.18 -7.82
C PRO A 646 -13.75 -14.40 -8.69
N MET A 647 -15.00 -14.84 -8.64
CA MET A 647 -15.50 -15.90 -9.51
C MET A 647 -15.88 -15.30 -10.87
N SER A 648 -15.38 -15.89 -11.97
CA SER A 648 -15.88 -15.62 -13.31
C SER A 648 -17.34 -16.09 -13.46
N GLU A 649 -18.05 -15.59 -14.47
CA GLU A 649 -19.47 -15.85 -14.73
C GLU A 649 -19.82 -17.35 -14.95
N GLU A 650 -18.83 -18.25 -15.02
CA GLU A 650 -19.03 -19.69 -15.26
C GLU A 650 -19.11 -20.51 -13.95
N GLY A 651 -20.26 -20.40 -13.27
CA GLY A 651 -21.08 -21.55 -12.82
C GLY A 651 -20.67 -22.48 -11.66
N GLY A 652 -19.48 -22.40 -11.06
CA GLY A 652 -19.07 -23.29 -9.94
C GLY A 652 -19.40 -22.80 -8.52
N PHE A 653 -19.35 -23.66 -7.50
CA PHE A 653 -19.28 -23.27 -6.08
C PHE A 653 -17.82 -23.13 -5.64
N GLY A 654 -17.46 -22.02 -5.00
CA GLY A 654 -16.17 -21.80 -4.35
C GLY A 654 -16.20 -22.27 -2.90
N LEU A 655 -15.05 -22.75 -2.39
CA LEU A 655 -14.87 -23.15 -0.99
C LEU A 655 -13.98 -22.13 -0.28
N TYR A 656 -14.47 -21.53 0.78
CA TYR A 656 -13.81 -20.46 1.52
C TYR A 656 -13.69 -20.81 3.00
N LEU A 657 -12.62 -20.34 3.63
CA LEU A 657 -12.37 -20.53 5.06
C LEU A 657 -12.60 -19.21 5.79
N ILE A 658 -13.38 -19.24 6.87
CA ILE A 658 -13.58 -18.10 7.77
C ILE A 658 -13.29 -18.48 9.21
N GLU A 659 -12.57 -17.61 9.92
CA GLU A 659 -12.37 -17.69 11.36
C GLU A 659 -13.47 -16.92 12.10
N VAL A 660 -14.19 -17.62 12.98
CA VAL A 660 -15.28 -17.10 13.80
C VAL A 660 -14.81 -17.05 15.25
N VAL A 661 -14.81 -15.86 15.85
CA VAL A 661 -14.59 -15.66 17.29
C VAL A 661 -15.95 -15.77 18.00
N ALA A 662 -16.03 -16.57 19.06
CA ALA A 662 -17.21 -16.63 19.94
C ALA A 662 -17.14 -15.51 21.00
N ASP A 663 -17.32 -14.27 20.58
CA ASP A 663 -17.32 -13.07 21.41
C ASP A 663 -18.68 -12.77 22.07
N VAL A 664 -19.42 -13.84 22.35
CA VAL A 664 -20.67 -13.82 23.12
C VAL A 664 -20.49 -14.64 24.41
N PRO A 665 -21.29 -14.38 25.47
CA PRO A 665 -21.27 -15.20 26.68
C PRO A 665 -21.60 -16.67 26.41
N ALA A 666 -21.52 -17.52 27.43
CA ALA A 666 -21.97 -18.90 27.28
C ALA A 666 -23.50 -18.96 27.07
N GLY A 667 -23.93 -19.80 26.14
CA GLY A 667 -25.32 -19.93 25.72
C GLY A 667 -25.46 -20.52 24.32
N THR A 668 -26.68 -20.73 23.86
CA THR A 668 -26.95 -21.16 22.48
C THR A 668 -27.29 -19.94 21.63
N TYR A 669 -26.57 -19.78 20.53
CA TYR A 669 -26.68 -18.63 19.64
C TYR A 669 -26.84 -19.05 18.20
N ARG A 670 -27.33 -18.11 17.40
CA ARG A 670 -27.39 -18.23 15.96
C ARG A 670 -26.23 -17.47 15.34
N LEU A 671 -25.32 -18.20 14.71
CA LEU A 671 -24.23 -17.65 13.91
C LEU A 671 -24.74 -17.43 12.48
N GLU A 672 -24.86 -16.18 12.06
CA GLU A 672 -25.28 -15.83 10.71
C GLU A 672 -24.07 -15.49 9.85
N LEU A 673 -23.75 -16.35 8.89
CA LEU A 673 -22.77 -16.07 7.85
C LEU A 673 -23.42 -15.18 6.78
N ASP A 674 -22.76 -14.08 6.46
CA ASP A 674 -23.22 -13.14 5.44
C ASP A 674 -22.04 -12.64 4.61
N LEU A 675 -22.34 -12.03 3.47
CA LEU A 675 -21.35 -11.30 2.69
C LEU A 675 -21.43 -9.81 2.97
N VAL A 676 -20.30 -9.12 2.96
CA VAL A 676 -20.23 -7.68 3.13
C VAL A 676 -19.40 -7.07 2.02
N GLU A 677 -19.95 -6.05 1.36
CA GLU A 677 -19.18 -5.19 0.48
C GLU A 677 -18.61 -4.03 1.32
N GLU A 678 -17.29 -3.98 1.46
CA GLU A 678 -16.59 -3.03 2.36
C GLU A 678 -16.88 -1.58 2.01
N GLY A 679 -17.19 -0.78 3.04
CA GLY A 679 -17.61 0.61 2.89
C GLY A 679 -18.96 0.81 2.20
N VAL A 680 -19.70 -0.27 1.92
CA VAL A 680 -21.02 -0.25 1.26
C VAL A 680 -22.09 -0.80 2.19
N ALA A 681 -22.21 -2.12 2.32
CA ALA A 681 -23.14 -2.80 3.23
C ALA A 681 -23.01 -4.32 3.18
N TRP A 682 -23.58 -4.94 4.21
CA TRP A 682 -23.93 -6.35 4.28
C TRP A 682 -24.98 -6.73 3.24
N PHE A 683 -24.88 -7.94 2.69
CA PHE A 683 -25.81 -8.45 1.68
C PHE A 683 -27.20 -8.66 2.29
N ALA A 684 -27.29 -9.11 3.56
CA ALA A 684 -28.56 -9.21 4.26
C ALA A 684 -29.32 -7.87 4.28
N ALA A 685 -28.60 -6.76 4.48
CA ALA A 685 -29.18 -5.41 4.46
C ALA A 685 -29.63 -4.96 3.06
N ARG A 686 -29.22 -5.66 2.00
CA ARG A 686 -29.60 -5.45 0.60
C ARG A 686 -30.59 -6.51 0.09
N GLY A 687 -31.18 -7.30 0.99
CA GLY A 687 -32.17 -8.33 0.68
C GLY A 687 -31.58 -9.72 0.35
N GLY A 688 -30.28 -9.93 0.58
CA GLY A 688 -29.66 -11.25 0.59
C GLY A 688 -30.11 -12.08 1.79
N ALA A 689 -30.09 -13.41 1.66
CA ALA A 689 -30.38 -14.31 2.78
C ALA A 689 -29.05 -14.78 3.39
N PRO A 690 -28.73 -14.41 4.66
CA PRO A 690 -27.58 -14.97 5.35
C PRO A 690 -27.77 -16.47 5.62
N LEU A 691 -26.67 -17.21 5.78
CA LEU A 691 -26.68 -18.62 6.16
C LEU A 691 -26.54 -18.74 7.68
N ALA A 692 -27.59 -19.18 8.34
CA ALA A 692 -27.64 -19.25 9.79
C ALA A 692 -27.34 -20.66 10.34
N LEU A 693 -26.57 -20.73 11.43
CA LEU A 693 -26.16 -21.96 12.11
C LEU A 693 -26.45 -21.85 13.60
N ASP A 694 -26.92 -22.93 14.21
CA ASP A 694 -27.06 -23.02 15.66
C ASP A 694 -25.71 -23.45 16.27
N VAL A 695 -25.17 -22.61 17.15
CA VAL A 695 -23.86 -22.82 17.76
C VAL A 695 -23.95 -22.62 19.27
N ALA A 696 -23.53 -23.62 20.05
CA ALA A 696 -23.45 -23.53 21.50
C ALA A 696 -22.11 -22.94 21.94
N VAL A 697 -22.14 -21.83 22.68
CA VAL A 697 -20.97 -21.20 23.27
C VAL A 697 -20.85 -21.65 24.73
N ARG A 698 -19.71 -22.23 25.11
CA ARG A 698 -19.43 -22.70 26.49
C ARG A 698 -18.62 -21.66 27.25
N GLU A 699 -18.75 -21.61 28.58
CA GLU A 699 -17.93 -20.70 29.41
C GLU A 699 -16.44 -20.95 29.20
N ALA A 700 -15.68 -19.86 29.13
CA ALA A 700 -14.23 -19.93 29.25
C ALA A 700 -13.90 -20.32 30.70
N GLY A 701 -13.16 -21.40 30.89
CA GLY A 701 -12.52 -21.68 32.19
C GLY A 701 -11.64 -20.50 32.65
N PRO A 702 -11.22 -20.47 33.93
CA PRO A 702 -10.46 -19.35 34.49
C PRO A 702 -9.26 -18.96 33.62
N SER A 703 -9.09 -17.65 33.46
CA SER A 703 -8.11 -17.00 32.58
C SER A 703 -6.68 -17.52 32.83
N VAL A 704 -6.15 -18.24 31.84
CA VAL A 704 -4.80 -18.80 31.87
C VAL A 704 -3.81 -17.69 31.53
N THR A 705 -3.00 -17.26 32.50
CA THR A 705 -1.74 -16.57 32.21
C THR A 705 -0.83 -17.52 31.43
N PHE A 706 -0.61 -17.24 30.15
CA PHE A 706 0.32 -18.01 29.32
C PHE A 706 1.77 -17.76 29.77
N ALA A 707 2.43 -18.81 30.26
CA ALA A 707 3.82 -18.80 30.68
C ALA A 707 4.57 -19.99 30.04
N PRO A 708 5.90 -19.92 29.90
CA PRO A 708 6.71 -21.08 29.56
C PRO A 708 6.42 -22.25 30.51
N LEU A 709 6.36 -23.46 29.97
CA LEU A 709 6.24 -24.66 30.79
C LEU A 709 7.44 -24.74 31.74
N PRO A 710 7.25 -25.13 33.01
CA PRO A 710 8.37 -25.34 33.91
C PRO A 710 9.28 -26.46 33.34
N PRO A 711 10.60 -26.44 33.59
CA PRO A 711 11.54 -27.38 32.96
C PRO A 711 11.16 -28.86 33.11
N GLY A 712 10.50 -29.24 34.22
CA GLY A 712 10.03 -30.62 34.45
C GLY A 712 8.75 -31.02 33.71
N ALA A 713 8.07 -30.08 33.04
CA ALA A 713 6.80 -30.32 32.36
C ALA A 713 6.91 -30.70 30.89
N PHE A 714 8.11 -30.71 30.31
CA PHE A 714 8.35 -31.20 28.95
C PHE A 714 8.37 -32.74 28.92
N ARG A 715 7.23 -33.38 29.19
CA ARG A 715 7.10 -34.84 29.26
C ARG A 715 5.83 -35.31 28.58
N ALA A 716 5.97 -35.90 27.41
CA ALA A 716 4.86 -36.43 26.64
C ALA A 716 5.14 -37.86 26.17
N GLU A 717 4.06 -38.60 25.92
CA GLU A 717 4.06 -39.88 25.21
C GLU A 717 3.38 -39.67 23.86
N LEU A 718 4.03 -40.15 22.79
CA LEU A 718 3.61 -39.96 21.40
C LEU A 718 3.41 -41.32 20.72
N GLU A 719 2.25 -41.50 20.09
CA GLU A 719 1.94 -42.66 19.26
C GLU A 719 1.41 -42.20 17.90
N ALA A 720 1.95 -42.71 16.80
CA ALA A 720 1.46 -42.45 15.44
C ALA A 720 1.53 -43.77 14.65
N PRO A 721 0.48 -44.60 14.74
CA PRO A 721 0.46 -45.91 14.09
C PRO A 721 0.33 -45.80 12.56
N ASP A 722 -0.30 -44.71 12.08
CA ASP A 722 -0.69 -44.56 10.67
C ASP A 722 0.30 -43.73 9.84
N VAL A 723 1.55 -43.57 10.31
CA VAL A 723 2.62 -43.00 9.48
C VAL A 723 2.91 -44.00 8.35
N PRO A 724 2.76 -43.61 7.07
CA PRO A 724 2.99 -44.54 5.97
C PRO A 724 4.46 -44.92 5.87
N ALA A 725 4.72 -46.16 5.43
CA ALA A 725 6.08 -46.65 5.19
C ALA A 725 6.75 -45.99 3.96
N SER A 726 5.96 -45.42 3.05
CA SER A 726 6.47 -44.67 1.90
C SER A 726 5.61 -43.46 1.50
N MET A 727 6.25 -42.44 0.92
CA MET A 727 5.62 -41.20 0.47
C MET A 727 6.21 -40.72 -0.85
N ARG A 728 5.45 -39.94 -1.63
CA ARG A 728 6.01 -39.28 -2.82
C ARG A 728 6.76 -38.00 -2.42
N PRO A 729 7.81 -37.59 -3.16
CA PRO A 729 8.51 -36.33 -2.89
C PRO A 729 7.58 -35.13 -2.82
N GLY A 730 7.72 -34.30 -1.77
CA GLY A 730 6.91 -33.10 -1.55
C GLY A 730 5.42 -33.35 -1.24
N LEU A 731 4.98 -34.61 -1.15
CA LEU A 731 3.59 -34.92 -0.80
C LEU A 731 3.28 -34.48 0.63
N THR A 732 2.14 -33.82 0.80
CA THR A 732 1.57 -33.51 2.11
C THR A 732 0.49 -34.52 2.45
N ILE A 733 0.57 -35.13 3.62
CA ILE A 733 -0.46 -36.00 4.17
C ILE A 733 -0.87 -35.55 5.57
N GLU A 734 -2.04 -36.00 6.02
CA GLU A 734 -2.51 -35.85 7.39
C GLU A 734 -2.36 -37.20 8.11
N THR A 735 -1.62 -37.23 9.22
CA THR A 735 -1.41 -38.45 10.02
C THR A 735 -1.88 -38.23 11.45
N PRO A 736 -2.76 -39.10 11.99
CA PRO A 736 -3.18 -39.01 13.38
C PRO A 736 -2.00 -39.31 14.31
N VAL A 737 -1.65 -38.33 15.15
CA VAL A 737 -0.65 -38.45 16.22
C VAL A 737 -1.35 -38.34 17.56
N ARG A 738 -1.37 -39.42 18.33
CA ARG A 738 -1.86 -39.43 19.69
C ARG A 738 -0.79 -38.88 20.62
N VAL A 739 -1.14 -37.82 21.35
CA VAL A 739 -0.29 -37.12 22.30
C VAL A 739 -0.88 -37.33 23.69
N ARG A 740 -0.07 -37.81 24.64
CA ARG A 740 -0.45 -37.89 26.06
C ARG A 740 0.46 -37.03 26.92
N ASN A 741 -0.14 -36.21 27.77
CA ASN A 741 0.59 -35.37 28.72
C ASN A 741 1.01 -36.21 29.94
N LEU A 742 2.32 -36.39 30.15
CA LEU A 742 2.88 -37.11 31.31
C LEU A 742 3.35 -36.17 32.42
N SER A 743 3.13 -34.86 32.27
CA SER A 743 3.54 -33.85 33.24
C SER A 743 2.42 -33.51 34.23
N PRO A 744 2.75 -32.92 35.40
CA PRO A 744 1.76 -32.44 36.36
C PRO A 744 1.13 -31.09 35.96
N VAL A 745 1.45 -30.54 34.79
CA VAL A 745 0.99 -29.23 34.32
C VAL A 745 0.25 -29.40 32.98
N PRO A 746 -0.87 -28.71 32.73
CA PRO A 746 -1.55 -28.79 31.44
C PRO A 746 -0.68 -28.24 30.30
N PHE A 747 -0.72 -28.87 29.13
CA PHE A 747 -0.12 -28.30 27.93
C PHE A 747 -1.03 -27.22 27.36
N PRO A 748 -0.54 -25.99 27.15
CA PRO A 748 -1.33 -24.94 26.53
C PRO A 748 -1.55 -25.25 25.05
N ALA A 749 -2.80 -25.44 24.62
CA ALA A 749 -3.14 -25.46 23.19
C ALA A 749 -3.27 -24.06 22.60
N ASP A 750 -3.71 -23.14 23.45
CA ASP A 750 -3.84 -21.75 23.12
C ASP A 750 -2.58 -21.00 23.55
N GLY A 751 -2.10 -20.12 22.67
CA GLY A 751 -0.95 -19.26 22.95
C GLY A 751 -1.40 -17.84 23.29
N ARG A 752 -0.42 -16.94 23.37
CA ARG A 752 -0.67 -15.49 23.30
C ARG A 752 -1.28 -15.11 21.95
N ILE A 753 -1.73 -13.86 21.81
CA ILE A 753 -2.37 -13.32 20.59
C ILE A 753 -1.47 -13.50 19.34
N ASP A 754 -0.14 -13.53 19.51
CA ASP A 754 0.86 -13.78 18.47
C ASP A 754 1.13 -15.28 18.19
N GLY A 755 0.44 -16.18 18.88
CA GLY A 755 0.62 -17.62 18.78
C GLY A 755 1.80 -18.18 19.59
N GLY A 756 2.48 -17.36 20.40
CA GLY A 756 3.57 -17.82 21.27
C GLY A 756 3.08 -18.61 22.49
N LEU A 757 3.95 -19.46 23.05
CA LEU A 757 3.75 -20.28 24.26
C LEU A 757 2.76 -21.45 24.15
N ARG A 758 2.10 -21.68 23.02
CA ARG A 758 1.31 -22.90 22.78
C ARG A 758 2.19 -24.11 22.49
N VAL A 759 1.67 -25.30 22.73
CA VAL A 759 2.29 -26.58 22.37
C VAL A 759 1.74 -27.07 21.03
N ASN A 760 2.65 -27.39 20.11
CA ASN A 760 2.35 -27.95 18.80
C ASN A 760 2.98 -29.34 18.65
N VAL A 761 2.32 -30.21 17.89
CA VAL A 761 2.93 -31.40 17.30
C VAL A 761 3.72 -30.99 16.07
N THR A 762 4.94 -31.50 15.94
CA THR A 762 5.78 -31.28 14.77
C THR A 762 6.81 -32.39 14.59
N TYR A 763 7.74 -32.24 13.66
CA TYR A 763 8.72 -33.27 13.33
C TYR A 763 9.99 -32.72 12.70
N ARG A 764 10.98 -33.59 12.57
CA ARG A 764 12.20 -33.41 11.77
C ARG A 764 12.40 -34.63 10.87
N TRP A 765 12.99 -34.41 9.70
CA TRP A 765 13.46 -35.50 8.85
C TRP A 765 14.96 -35.68 9.02
N LEU A 766 15.39 -36.92 9.26
CA LEU A 766 16.79 -37.30 9.35
C LEU A 766 17.17 -38.21 8.17
N ASP A 767 18.39 -38.07 7.67
CA ASP A 767 18.95 -39.01 6.69
C ASP A 767 19.35 -40.34 7.35
N ALA A 768 19.79 -41.31 6.52
CA ALA A 768 20.29 -42.61 6.98
C ALA A 768 21.49 -42.51 7.94
N GLY A 769 22.21 -41.38 7.96
CA GLY A 769 23.30 -41.09 8.89
C GLY A 769 22.85 -40.43 10.20
N GLY A 770 21.55 -40.16 10.36
CA GLY A 770 20.99 -39.44 11.52
C GLY A 770 21.21 -37.93 11.48
N SER A 771 21.63 -37.37 10.34
CA SER A 771 21.74 -35.92 10.17
C SER A 771 20.39 -35.33 9.81
N VAL A 772 20.05 -34.19 10.41
CA VAL A 772 18.78 -33.52 10.16
C VAL A 772 18.78 -32.88 8.78
N VAL A 773 17.90 -33.34 7.90
CA VAL A 773 17.72 -32.84 6.52
C VAL A 773 16.62 -31.79 6.45
N VAL A 774 15.54 -31.99 7.21
CA VAL A 774 14.49 -30.99 7.41
C VAL A 774 14.42 -30.67 8.91
N PRO A 775 14.94 -29.50 9.33
CA PRO A 775 15.08 -29.18 10.76
C PRO A 775 13.78 -28.74 11.42
N ASP A 776 12.77 -28.37 10.63
CA ASP A 776 11.57 -27.73 11.12
C ASP A 776 10.37 -28.12 10.25
N GLY A 777 9.62 -29.14 10.69
CA GLY A 777 8.41 -29.62 10.02
C GLY A 777 7.18 -28.77 10.29
N ALA A 778 6.08 -29.02 9.58
CA ALA A 778 4.83 -28.30 9.81
C ALA A 778 4.35 -28.43 11.27
N ARG A 779 3.72 -27.36 11.78
CA ARG A 779 3.15 -27.32 13.14
C ARG A 779 1.67 -27.64 13.10
N THR A 780 1.23 -28.54 13.95
CA THR A 780 -0.20 -28.78 14.20
C THR A 780 -0.51 -28.55 15.67
N ALA A 781 -1.35 -27.57 15.93
CA ALA A 781 -1.74 -27.22 17.30
C ALA A 781 -2.57 -28.33 17.95
N LEU A 782 -2.42 -28.45 19.27
CA LEU A 782 -3.37 -29.20 20.08
C LEU A 782 -4.78 -28.58 19.89
N PRO A 783 -5.85 -29.38 19.81
CA PRO A 783 -7.21 -28.86 19.59
C PRO A 783 -7.79 -28.18 20.85
N SER A 784 -7.27 -28.52 22.03
CA SER A 784 -7.63 -27.95 23.33
C SER A 784 -6.48 -28.17 24.33
N PRO A 785 -6.36 -27.36 25.40
CA PRO A 785 -5.34 -27.57 26.42
C PRO A 785 -5.39 -29.02 26.95
N LEU A 786 -4.23 -29.67 27.05
CA LEU A 786 -4.15 -31.09 27.40
C LEU A 786 -3.79 -31.25 28.88
N ALA A 787 -4.74 -31.71 29.71
CA ALA A 787 -4.55 -31.82 31.15
C ALA A 787 -3.54 -32.93 31.53
N PRO A 788 -2.96 -32.91 32.76
CA PRO A 788 -2.11 -33.98 33.27
C PRO A 788 -2.75 -35.37 33.11
N GLY A 789 -2.06 -36.29 32.44
CA GLY A 789 -2.51 -37.66 32.20
C GLY A 789 -3.46 -37.85 31.00
N GLU A 790 -4.00 -36.76 30.46
CA GLU A 790 -4.93 -36.77 29.32
C GLU A 790 -4.21 -37.05 28.00
N ALA A 791 -4.94 -37.67 27.05
CA ALA A 791 -4.46 -37.94 25.71
C ALA A 791 -5.42 -37.40 24.64
N VAL A 792 -4.88 -36.85 23.57
CA VAL A 792 -5.62 -36.33 22.42
C VAL A 792 -4.99 -36.80 21.11
N THR A 793 -5.80 -37.03 20.10
CA THR A 793 -5.31 -37.34 18.74
C THR A 793 -5.31 -36.08 17.90
N VAL A 794 -4.15 -35.73 17.35
CA VAL A 794 -3.92 -34.54 16.54
C VAL A 794 -3.73 -34.96 15.08
N PRO A 795 -4.47 -34.38 14.12
CA PRO A 795 -4.27 -34.64 12.69
C PRO A 795 -3.02 -33.90 12.18
N ALA A 796 -1.83 -34.44 12.43
CA ALA A 796 -0.58 -33.77 12.12
C ALA A 796 -0.31 -33.73 10.61
N LEU A 797 0.05 -32.56 10.08
CA LEU A 797 0.39 -32.39 8.66
C LEU A 797 1.85 -32.77 8.42
N LEU A 798 2.09 -33.86 7.69
CA LEU A 798 3.43 -34.34 7.33
C LEU A 798 3.73 -34.00 5.86
N VAL A 799 4.86 -33.33 5.61
CA VAL A 799 5.36 -33.01 4.28
C VAL A 799 6.62 -33.83 4.04
N ALA A 800 6.61 -34.68 3.01
CA ALA A 800 7.78 -35.47 2.63
C ALA A 800 8.90 -34.58 2.05
N PRO A 801 10.19 -34.91 2.27
CA PRO A 801 11.32 -34.29 1.58
C PRO A 801 11.13 -34.27 0.05
N GLU A 802 11.69 -33.25 -0.62
CA GLU A 802 11.63 -33.14 -2.09
C GLU A 802 12.59 -34.10 -2.81
N THR A 803 13.57 -34.63 -2.11
CA THR A 803 14.57 -35.54 -2.68
C THR A 803 14.21 -36.99 -2.32
N PRO A 804 14.05 -37.89 -3.31
CA PRO A 804 13.85 -39.31 -3.04
C PRO A 804 14.97 -39.91 -2.17
N GLY A 805 14.63 -40.83 -1.30
CA GLY A 805 15.59 -41.48 -0.39
C GLY A 805 14.95 -42.12 0.84
N GLU A 806 15.76 -42.83 1.61
CA GLU A 806 15.36 -43.43 2.89
C GLU A 806 15.59 -42.42 4.02
N TYR A 807 14.52 -42.09 4.75
CA TYR A 807 14.58 -41.13 5.85
C TYR A 807 14.03 -41.70 7.15
N GLU A 808 14.46 -41.11 8.26
CA GLU A 808 13.83 -41.30 9.57
C GLU A 808 13.04 -40.03 9.93
N LEU A 809 11.74 -40.19 10.11
CA LEU A 809 10.84 -39.16 10.62
C LEU A 809 10.88 -39.17 12.15
N GLU A 810 11.31 -38.08 12.76
CA GLU A 810 11.26 -37.88 14.20
C GLU A 810 10.15 -36.88 14.56
N ILE A 811 9.04 -37.39 15.09
CA ILE A 811 7.90 -36.61 15.58
C ILE A 811 8.16 -36.22 17.04
N ASP A 812 7.94 -34.94 17.36
CA ASP A 812 8.13 -34.35 18.68
C ASP A 812 7.05 -33.29 18.97
N LEU A 813 7.02 -32.79 20.22
CA LEU A 813 6.28 -31.60 20.59
C LEU A 813 7.23 -30.40 20.73
N VAL A 814 6.69 -29.21 20.49
CA VAL A 814 7.41 -27.96 20.75
C VAL A 814 6.48 -26.98 21.47
N GLN A 815 7.00 -26.31 22.49
CA GLN A 815 6.34 -25.11 23.00
C GLN A 815 6.87 -23.89 22.24
N GLU A 816 5.99 -23.20 21.52
CA GLU A 816 6.34 -22.09 20.63
C GLU A 816 7.03 -20.95 21.37
N GLY A 817 8.18 -20.52 20.85
CA GLY A 817 9.03 -19.50 21.47
C GLY A 817 9.76 -19.96 22.74
N VAL A 818 9.73 -21.26 23.07
CA VAL A 818 10.40 -21.82 24.26
C VAL A 818 11.41 -22.91 23.89
N GLU A 819 10.97 -24.15 23.64
CA GLU A 819 11.89 -25.28 23.40
C GLU A 819 11.14 -26.52 22.86
N TRP A 820 11.87 -27.43 22.21
CA TRP A 820 11.40 -28.78 21.85
C TRP A 820 11.39 -29.71 23.07
N PHE A 821 10.41 -30.61 23.13
CA PHE A 821 10.26 -31.55 24.23
C PHE A 821 11.40 -32.58 24.27
N GLY A 822 11.88 -33.04 23.10
CA GLY A 822 13.04 -33.93 22.99
C GLY A 822 14.33 -33.33 23.55
N ILE A 823 14.55 -32.02 23.38
CA ILE A 823 15.71 -31.31 23.94
C ILE A 823 15.67 -31.31 25.47
N ARG A 824 14.47 -31.30 26.06
CA ARG A 824 14.23 -31.37 27.51
C ARG A 824 14.14 -32.80 28.05
N GLY A 825 14.44 -33.81 27.22
CA GLY A 825 14.51 -35.21 27.61
C GLY A 825 13.19 -35.99 27.49
N SER A 826 12.16 -35.42 26.85
CA SER A 826 10.97 -36.19 26.47
C SER A 826 11.32 -37.19 25.37
N ARG A 827 10.64 -38.34 25.35
CA ARG A 827 10.84 -39.33 24.30
C ARG A 827 10.15 -38.88 23.01
N THR A 828 10.91 -38.75 21.92
CA THR A 828 10.38 -38.49 20.58
C THR A 828 9.97 -39.80 19.90
N LEU A 829 9.10 -39.71 18.89
CA LEU A 829 8.64 -40.85 18.12
C LEU A 829 9.37 -40.92 16.78
N ARG A 830 10.09 -42.02 16.53
CA ARG A 830 10.79 -42.21 15.26
C ARG A 830 10.15 -43.27 14.37
N ARG A 831 10.10 -43.01 13.07
CA ARG A 831 9.58 -43.92 12.03
C ARG A 831 10.44 -43.85 10.79
N ARG A 832 10.76 -45.00 10.20
CA ARG A 832 11.42 -45.05 8.88
C ARG A 832 10.37 -44.86 7.80
N VAL A 833 10.65 -43.98 6.84
CA VAL A 833 9.79 -43.69 5.70
C VAL A 833 10.65 -43.56 4.44
N ALA A 834 10.32 -44.36 3.43
CA ALA A 834 10.91 -44.24 2.10
C ALA A 834 10.23 -43.10 1.33
N VAL A 835 11.00 -42.28 0.62
CA VAL A 835 10.47 -41.25 -0.26
C VAL A 835 10.80 -41.64 -1.70
N ASP A 836 9.79 -42.04 -2.47
CA ASP A 836 9.93 -42.66 -3.81
C ASP A 836 9.11 -41.96 -4.90
#